data_AF-A0A9E3NYF3-F1
#
_entry.id   AF-A0A9E3NYF3-F1
#
_cell.length_a   1.000
_cell.length_b   1.000
_cell.length_c   1.000
_cell.angle_alpha   90.00
_cell.angle_beta   90.00
_cell.angle_gamma   90.00
#
_symmetry.space_group_name_H-M   'P 1'
#
loop_
_entity.id
_entity.type
_entity.pdbx_description
1 polymer ?
#
loop_
_entity_poly.entity_id
_entity_poly.type
_entity_poly.pdbx_seq_one_letter_code
_entity_poly.pdbx_strand_id
1 'polypeptide(L)'
;MTTLRQTLALALLVVRYWARAGLPNRLRKDQGRRASGALLRATFLLLMVHWGYRIGVTCAHVEDAFRPQAVAWMLLGLTTLAMTWGAMGRGPGMRGPQSPLTSPLLDAVPVAEAARVIIGLFERLMLYALTLAALFAVAPQKRLDLALLGVALPTAGLLLGDAMLRAVRTAISPFVMARVSVVVLVMQFPGFMLLGGAPVLAKIPAASRMVAFVAPAARAVLEGTGVALVVAVLGLIGAAGAFGIRAAERIGYDRVDVVPSAKLDPVRSADLDLVHIEHVLAQREPGGRWLARGAFLYTFITSGGLLAIAYLSPKFPMESVSTLVRSLGFVAIFGGFAVVQARATRMVVRDAGARAMLAPLPIGPSDLLQGKTRALLLQALLVASPYFLLLALPASGAVRFEVIWRGVAIVLALMFAASATVAVAFLTQGLGGVRVFGGSVGIETTLVLMPLLAVAASPYVWSAVVSLGCLGMLAFEARRSALRCVRWIDDADDFERETPIWRALLVFAAFQAAQTLAQRALAFAPIEERVQVAAAYGLAAVVLVSLTAYGRRGLPRARALPPRAAAWLAGGLLGGLASGAIALFYLRLLQGLHVELKPVAVETEARIAIAAVAIVLAPLAEEIFFRGWLQSAIDGELPEGRRRLAPLLAAFAFAAVHPPLSFAPVLVLGLVCGGLYAKTRSVAPGIAAHVAHNAVATAATFLLPSALP
;
A
#
# COMPACT_ATOMS: atom_id res chain seq x y z
N MET A 1 -41.52 9.76 5.23
CA MET A 1 -40.38 10.70 5.35
C MET A 1 -39.90 11.04 3.94
N THR A 2 -39.66 12.30 3.60
CA THR A 2 -39.18 12.66 2.25
C THR A 2 -37.80 12.02 1.99
N THR A 3 -37.55 11.51 0.77
CA THR A 3 -36.27 10.91 0.35
C THR A 3 -35.08 11.82 0.67
N LEU A 4 -35.28 13.13 0.61
CA LEU A 4 -34.29 14.14 0.99
C LEU A 4 -33.93 14.08 2.48
N ARG A 5 -34.92 14.04 3.39
CA ARG A 5 -34.66 13.92 4.84
C ARG A 5 -33.95 12.61 5.18
N GLN A 6 -34.34 11.51 4.54
CA GLN A 6 -33.65 10.23 4.70
C GLN A 6 -32.20 10.33 4.22
N THR A 7 -31.95 10.89 3.04
CA THR A 7 -30.59 11.08 2.49
C THR A 7 -29.72 11.93 3.43
N LEU A 8 -30.24 13.05 3.93
CA LEU A 8 -29.51 13.95 4.83
C LEU A 8 -29.14 13.28 6.16
N ALA A 9 -30.08 12.55 6.78
CA ALA A 9 -29.83 11.84 8.04
C ALA A 9 -28.73 10.79 7.88
N LEU A 10 -28.77 10.09 6.75
CA LEU A 10 -27.94 8.95 6.46
C LEU A 10 -26.53 9.44 6.01
N ALA A 11 -26.43 10.58 5.33
CA ALA A 11 -25.18 11.29 5.04
C ALA A 11 -24.51 11.84 6.31
N LEU A 12 -25.30 12.43 7.22
CA LEU A 12 -24.81 12.89 8.52
C LEU A 12 -24.27 11.72 9.36
N LEU A 13 -24.87 10.54 9.25
CA LEU A 13 -24.38 9.32 9.90
C LEU A 13 -23.04 8.85 9.30
N VAL A 14 -22.85 8.94 7.98
CA VAL A 14 -21.56 8.69 7.31
C VAL A 14 -20.49 9.66 7.78
N VAL A 15 -20.79 10.96 7.80
CA VAL A 15 -19.82 11.99 8.24
C VAL A 15 -19.46 11.80 9.70
N ARG A 16 -20.44 11.54 10.58
CA ARG A 16 -20.20 11.22 11.99
C ARG A 16 -19.39 9.95 12.15
N TYR A 17 -19.66 8.92 11.33
CA TYR A 17 -18.85 7.71 11.31
C TYR A 17 -17.42 8.04 10.87
N TRP A 18 -17.19 8.81 9.80
CA TRP A 18 -15.82 9.18 9.40
C TRP A 18 -15.07 9.95 10.49
N ALA A 19 -15.75 10.87 11.19
CA ALA A 19 -15.18 11.63 12.29
C ALA A 19 -14.87 10.76 13.53
N ARG A 20 -15.69 9.74 13.82
CA ARG A 20 -15.63 8.92 15.04
C ARG A 20 -15.04 7.52 14.84
N ALA A 21 -14.91 7.05 13.61
CA ALA A 21 -14.32 5.76 13.24
C ALA A 21 -12.85 5.83 13.57
N GLY A 22 -12.51 5.47 14.79
CA GLY A 22 -11.12 5.22 15.12
C GLY A 22 -10.65 3.95 14.44
N LEU A 23 -9.35 3.88 14.16
CA LEU A 23 -8.69 2.62 13.86
C LEU A 23 -9.03 1.64 14.99
N PRO A 24 -9.66 0.48 14.70
CA PRO A 24 -10.09 -0.44 15.74
C PRO A 24 -8.84 -0.97 16.44
N ASN A 25 -8.48 -0.38 17.57
CA ASN A 25 -7.42 -0.88 18.42
C ASN A 25 -7.98 -2.05 19.22
N ARG A 26 -8.13 -3.22 18.59
CA ARG A 26 -8.57 -4.45 19.27
C ARG A 26 -7.56 -4.93 20.33
N LEU A 27 -6.41 -4.27 20.42
CA LEU A 27 -5.31 -4.58 21.33
C LEU A 27 -5.43 -3.85 22.68
N ARG A 28 -6.40 -2.94 22.88
CA ARG A 28 -6.56 -2.18 24.14
C ARG A 28 -8.01 -1.79 24.47
N LYS A 29 -8.44 -2.08 25.70
CA LYS A 29 -9.73 -1.65 26.30
C LYS A 29 -9.72 -0.18 26.76
N ASP A 30 -8.55 0.46 26.90
CA ASP A 30 -8.43 1.83 27.40
C ASP A 30 -8.68 2.89 26.32
N GLN A 31 -9.49 3.88 26.71
CA GLN A 31 -10.16 4.91 25.91
C GLN A 31 -9.22 5.98 25.30
N GLY A 32 -8.03 5.59 24.82
CA GLY A 32 -7.10 6.51 24.16
C GLY A 32 -7.67 7.06 22.86
N ARG A 33 -7.54 8.39 22.64
CA ARG A 33 -7.96 9.08 21.41
C ARG A 33 -7.46 8.33 20.18
N ARG A 34 -8.40 7.71 19.47
CA ARG A 34 -8.17 6.92 18.27
C ARG A 34 -7.70 7.87 17.15
N ALA A 35 -6.66 7.51 16.40
CA ALA A 35 -6.37 8.22 15.16
C ALA A 35 -7.63 8.18 14.27
N SER A 36 -8.10 9.33 13.81
CA SER A 36 -9.40 9.43 13.16
C SER A 36 -9.33 8.82 11.76
N GLY A 37 -10.29 7.94 11.44
CA GLY A 37 -10.49 7.46 10.07
C GLY A 37 -10.71 8.60 9.08
N ALA A 38 -11.14 9.77 9.55
CA ALA A 38 -11.18 11.02 8.79
C ALA A 38 -9.80 11.44 8.25
N LEU A 39 -8.74 11.39 9.07
CA LEU A 39 -7.39 11.76 8.61
C LEU A 39 -6.88 10.79 7.53
N LEU A 40 -7.09 9.48 7.72
CA LEU A 40 -6.72 8.46 6.73
C LEU A 40 -7.46 8.67 5.41
N ARG A 41 -8.78 8.92 5.47
CA ARG A 41 -9.61 9.19 4.28
C ARG A 41 -9.23 10.51 3.60
N ALA A 42 -8.93 11.56 4.35
CA ALA A 42 -8.47 12.83 3.79
C ALA A 42 -7.11 12.67 3.09
N THR A 43 -6.17 11.94 3.72
CA THR A 43 -4.86 11.62 3.12
C THR A 43 -5.04 10.84 1.83
N PHE A 44 -5.91 9.82 1.84
CA PHE A 44 -6.18 9.01 0.66
C PHE A 44 -6.91 9.82 -0.43
N LEU A 45 -7.78 10.77 -0.05
CA LEU A 45 -8.46 11.68 -0.98
C LEU A 45 -7.45 12.58 -1.69
N LEU A 46 -6.52 13.16 -0.93
CA LEU A 46 -5.41 13.93 -1.48
C LEU A 46 -4.54 13.08 -2.43
N LEU A 47 -4.26 11.83 -2.07
CA LEU A 47 -3.54 10.90 -2.93
C LEU A 47 -4.27 10.66 -4.27
N MET A 48 -5.60 10.50 -4.23
CA MET A 48 -6.41 10.31 -5.45
C MET A 48 -6.47 11.57 -6.32
N VAL A 49 -6.65 12.75 -5.71
CA VAL A 49 -6.56 14.04 -6.43
C VAL A 49 -5.20 14.15 -7.13
N HIS A 50 -4.14 13.91 -6.37
CA HIS A 50 -2.79 14.01 -6.86
C HIS A 50 -2.50 13.02 -8.00
N TRP A 51 -2.89 11.75 -7.83
CA TRP A 51 -2.69 10.71 -8.85
C TRP A 51 -3.47 11.04 -10.13
N GLY A 52 -4.73 11.48 -10.00
CA GLY A 52 -5.55 11.91 -11.14
C GLY A 52 -4.91 13.06 -11.89
N TYR A 53 -4.52 14.12 -11.16
CA TYR A 53 -3.82 15.27 -11.73
C TYR A 53 -2.59 14.84 -12.55
N ARG A 54 -1.77 13.93 -12.03
CA ARG A 54 -0.57 13.48 -12.74
C ARG A 54 -0.85 12.69 -14.00
N ILE A 55 -1.82 11.79 -13.97
CA ILE A 55 -2.24 11.07 -15.17
C ILE A 55 -2.66 12.08 -16.23
N GLY A 56 -3.46 13.07 -15.86
CA GLY A 56 -3.90 14.10 -16.78
C GLY A 56 -2.73 14.92 -17.34
N VAL A 57 -1.79 15.36 -16.49
CA VAL A 57 -0.57 16.06 -16.93
C VAL A 57 0.23 15.19 -17.90
N THR A 58 0.44 13.90 -17.58
CA THR A 58 1.20 13.00 -18.46
C THR A 58 0.53 12.81 -19.81
N CYS A 59 -0.81 12.71 -19.85
CA CYS A 59 -1.57 12.64 -21.09
C CYS A 59 -1.48 13.95 -21.88
N ALA A 60 -1.48 15.11 -21.22
CA ALA A 60 -1.35 16.41 -21.87
C ALA A 60 0.02 16.61 -22.54
N HIS A 61 1.09 16.07 -21.93
CA HIS A 61 2.48 16.19 -22.43
C HIS A 61 2.85 15.15 -23.50
N VAL A 62 1.95 14.25 -23.87
CA VAL A 62 2.15 13.37 -25.05
C VAL A 62 2.20 14.22 -26.33
N GLU A 63 2.96 13.76 -27.34
CA GLU A 63 3.05 14.45 -28.63
C GLU A 63 1.64 14.69 -29.22
N ASP A 64 1.42 15.83 -29.89
CA ASP A 64 0.09 16.25 -30.38
C ASP A 64 -0.65 15.15 -31.16
N ALA A 65 0.09 14.37 -31.96
CA ALA A 65 -0.44 13.29 -32.79
C ALA A 65 -1.07 12.14 -31.98
N PHE A 66 -0.62 11.90 -30.75
CA PHE A 66 -1.09 10.80 -29.89
C PHE A 66 -1.93 11.28 -28.69
N ARG A 67 -1.98 12.59 -28.44
CA ARG A 67 -2.70 13.17 -27.30
C ARG A 67 -4.18 12.77 -27.25
N PRO A 68 -4.96 12.76 -28.35
CA PRO A 68 -6.36 12.31 -28.31
C PRO A 68 -6.50 10.85 -27.87
N GLN A 69 -5.60 9.97 -28.29
CA GLN A 69 -5.60 8.55 -27.92
C GLN A 69 -5.19 8.35 -26.45
N ALA A 70 -4.24 9.15 -25.95
CA ALA A 70 -3.86 9.13 -24.54
C ALA A 70 -5.04 9.54 -23.64
N VAL A 71 -5.74 10.62 -23.99
CA VAL A 71 -6.96 11.05 -23.28
C VAL A 71 -8.07 10.00 -23.40
N ALA A 72 -8.22 9.35 -24.55
CA ALA A 72 -9.21 8.27 -24.73
C ALA A 72 -8.95 7.07 -23.80
N TRP A 73 -7.70 6.61 -23.69
CA TRP A 73 -7.32 5.56 -22.74
C TRP A 73 -7.53 5.98 -21.28
N MET A 74 -7.22 7.23 -20.94
CA MET A 74 -7.48 7.80 -19.61
C MET A 74 -8.98 7.75 -19.27
N LEU A 75 -9.85 8.21 -20.18
CA LEU A 75 -11.31 8.19 -20.00
C LEU A 75 -11.85 6.75 -19.87
N LEU A 76 -11.32 5.82 -20.67
CA LEU A 76 -11.69 4.40 -20.58
C LEU A 76 -11.24 3.79 -19.24
N GLY A 77 -10.04 4.13 -18.75
CA GLY A 77 -9.55 3.69 -17.45
C GLY A 77 -10.41 4.20 -16.30
N LEU A 78 -10.76 5.50 -16.30
CA LEU A 78 -11.66 6.12 -15.31
C LEU A 78 -13.05 5.48 -15.33
N THR A 79 -13.60 5.23 -16.53
CA THR A 79 -14.91 4.58 -16.70
C THR A 79 -14.88 3.14 -16.20
N THR A 80 -13.83 2.38 -16.52
CA THR A 80 -13.63 0.99 -16.07
C THR A 80 -13.56 0.92 -14.54
N LEU A 81 -12.82 1.85 -13.93
CA LEU A 81 -12.71 1.96 -12.47
C LEU A 81 -14.07 2.30 -11.84
N ALA A 82 -14.80 3.24 -12.44
CA ALA A 82 -16.15 3.59 -12.02
C ALA A 82 -17.11 2.40 -12.09
N MET A 83 -17.19 1.70 -13.23
CA MET A 83 -18.05 0.51 -13.34
C MET A 83 -17.69 -0.57 -12.32
N THR A 84 -16.41 -0.83 -12.13
CA THR A 84 -15.97 -1.84 -11.17
C THR A 84 -16.32 -1.46 -9.74
N TRP A 85 -16.05 -0.22 -9.34
CA TRP A 85 -16.38 0.27 -7.99
C TRP A 85 -17.89 0.37 -7.78
N GLY A 86 -18.63 0.66 -8.86
CA GLY A 86 -20.08 0.54 -9.00
C GLY A 86 -20.58 -0.83 -8.57
N ALA A 87 -20.06 -1.87 -9.23
CA ALA A 87 -20.37 -3.26 -8.91
C ALA A 87 -19.95 -3.62 -7.46
N MET A 88 -18.80 -3.17 -6.97
CA MET A 88 -18.35 -3.51 -5.61
C MET A 88 -19.18 -2.88 -4.47
N GLY A 89 -20.04 -1.89 -4.73
CA GLY A 89 -20.70 -1.10 -3.69
C GLY A 89 -21.63 -1.87 -2.77
N ARG A 90 -22.41 -2.81 -3.32
CA ARG A 90 -23.45 -3.58 -2.60
C ARG A 90 -23.33 -5.10 -2.76
N GLY A 91 -22.09 -5.62 -2.83
CA GLY A 91 -21.77 -7.06 -2.75
C GLY A 91 -22.42 -7.76 -1.55
N PRO A 92 -22.89 -9.04 -1.63
CA PRO A 92 -23.17 -9.81 -0.43
C PRO A 92 -21.84 -10.05 0.28
N GLY A 93 -21.51 -9.21 1.26
CA GLY A 93 -20.43 -9.49 2.19
C GLY A 93 -20.89 -10.58 3.13
N MET A 94 -20.81 -11.84 2.70
CA MET A 94 -20.92 -12.95 3.64
C MET A 94 -19.72 -12.86 4.59
N ARG A 95 -20.01 -12.42 5.83
CA ARG A 95 -19.15 -12.47 7.03
C ARG A 95 -17.85 -11.65 6.93
N GLY A 96 -17.99 -10.34 7.10
CA GLY A 96 -16.94 -9.39 7.49
C GLY A 96 -17.62 -8.05 7.76
N PRO A 97 -17.11 -7.21 8.70
CA PRO A 97 -17.73 -5.91 8.96
C PRO A 97 -17.73 -5.10 7.67
N GLN A 98 -18.91 -5.02 7.06
CA GLN A 98 -19.17 -4.13 5.95
C GLN A 98 -19.19 -2.69 6.49
N SER A 99 -19.25 -1.66 5.63
CA SER A 99 -19.52 -0.29 6.08
C SER A 99 -20.63 -0.30 7.16
N PRO A 100 -20.60 0.56 8.19
CA PRO A 100 -21.69 0.60 9.18
C PRO A 100 -23.06 0.69 8.52
N LEU A 101 -23.13 1.32 7.34
CA LEU A 101 -24.32 1.46 6.49
C LEU A 101 -24.82 0.20 5.79
N THR A 102 -23.96 -0.79 5.68
CA THR A 102 -24.26 -2.14 5.18
C THR A 102 -24.33 -3.14 6.35
N SER A 103 -24.56 -2.61 7.55
CA SER A 103 -24.94 -3.42 8.70
C SER A 103 -26.34 -4.01 8.43
N PRO A 104 -26.57 -5.30 8.75
CA PRO A 104 -27.91 -5.89 8.73
C PRO A 104 -28.94 -5.05 9.49
N LEU A 105 -28.48 -4.30 10.51
CA LEU A 105 -29.30 -3.40 11.32
C LEU A 105 -29.79 -2.17 10.54
N LEU A 106 -29.02 -1.64 9.59
CA LEU A 106 -29.46 -0.54 8.70
C LEU A 106 -30.21 -1.06 7.48
N ASP A 107 -29.99 -2.31 7.07
CA ASP A 107 -30.83 -2.99 6.08
C ASP A 107 -32.26 -3.23 6.60
N ALA A 108 -32.42 -3.43 7.92
CA ALA A 108 -33.71 -3.52 8.57
C ALA A 108 -34.48 -2.17 8.69
N VAL A 109 -33.84 -1.02 8.42
CA VAL A 109 -34.51 0.29 8.48
C VAL A 109 -35.20 0.59 7.15
N PRO A 110 -36.47 1.06 7.14
CA PRO A 110 -37.23 1.37 5.93
C PRO A 110 -36.76 2.68 5.27
N VAL A 111 -35.53 2.67 4.75
CA VAL A 111 -34.92 3.75 3.97
C VAL A 111 -35.23 3.52 2.49
N ALA A 112 -35.67 4.55 1.78
CA ALA A 112 -35.85 4.48 0.34
C ALA A 112 -34.55 4.10 -0.38
N GLU A 113 -34.63 3.17 -1.35
CA GLU A 113 -33.48 2.70 -2.12
C GLU A 113 -32.76 3.84 -2.85
N ALA A 114 -33.50 4.86 -3.29
CA ALA A 114 -32.93 6.07 -3.88
C ALA A 114 -31.97 6.80 -2.91
N ALA A 115 -32.34 6.93 -1.63
CA ALA A 115 -31.46 7.52 -0.61
C ALA A 115 -30.23 6.63 -0.36
N ARG A 116 -30.40 5.31 -0.39
CA ARG A 116 -29.28 4.37 -0.33
C ARG A 116 -28.35 4.58 -1.52
N VAL A 117 -28.84 4.58 -2.76
CA VAL A 117 -28.04 4.79 -3.99
C VAL A 117 -27.26 6.10 -3.93
N ILE A 118 -27.91 7.20 -3.55
CA ILE A 118 -27.26 8.53 -3.41
C ILE A 118 -26.08 8.47 -2.43
N ILE A 119 -26.25 7.78 -1.31
CA ILE A 119 -25.15 7.62 -0.35
C ILE A 119 -24.05 6.71 -0.85
N GLY A 120 -24.40 5.65 -1.59
CA GLY A 120 -23.41 4.82 -2.26
C GLY A 120 -22.53 5.64 -3.21
N LEU A 121 -23.11 6.60 -3.93
CA LEU A 121 -22.35 7.57 -4.75
C LEU A 121 -21.46 8.46 -3.87
N PHE A 122 -21.98 9.00 -2.77
CA PHE A 122 -21.22 9.84 -1.84
C PHE A 122 -20.02 9.12 -1.20
N GLU A 123 -20.16 7.83 -0.84
CA GLU A 123 -19.07 7.01 -0.30
C GLU A 123 -17.89 6.87 -1.29
N ARG A 124 -18.11 7.14 -2.58
CA ARG A 124 -17.13 7.03 -3.65
C ARG A 124 -16.54 8.38 -4.06
N LEU A 125 -16.63 9.39 -3.20
CA LEU A 125 -16.05 10.74 -3.36
C LEU A 125 -14.63 10.74 -3.96
N MET A 126 -13.84 9.72 -3.62
CA MET A 126 -12.47 9.55 -4.09
C MET A 126 -12.35 9.40 -5.61
N LEU A 127 -13.30 8.69 -6.22
CA LEU A 127 -13.34 8.50 -7.67
C LEU A 127 -13.72 9.79 -8.39
N TYR A 128 -14.62 10.59 -7.80
CA TYR A 128 -14.96 11.93 -8.29
C TYR A 128 -13.73 12.84 -8.23
N ALA A 129 -13.02 12.84 -7.11
CA ALA A 129 -11.81 13.63 -6.93
C ALA A 129 -10.68 13.23 -7.91
N LEU A 130 -10.48 11.92 -8.12
CA LEU A 130 -9.57 11.37 -9.13
C LEU A 130 -9.92 11.87 -10.55
N THR A 131 -11.20 11.72 -10.93
CA THR A 131 -11.68 12.06 -12.28
C THR A 131 -11.56 13.56 -12.55
N LEU A 132 -12.04 14.40 -11.61
CA LEU A 132 -11.95 15.85 -11.73
C LEU A 132 -10.51 16.32 -11.86
N ALA A 133 -9.62 15.81 -11.01
CA ALA A 133 -8.20 16.18 -11.05
C ALA A 133 -7.55 15.78 -12.39
N ALA A 134 -7.87 14.60 -12.92
CA ALA A 134 -7.36 14.15 -14.21
C ALA A 134 -7.85 15.03 -15.38
N LEU A 135 -9.14 15.38 -15.41
CA LEU A 135 -9.71 16.22 -16.47
C LEU A 135 -9.15 17.64 -16.44
N PHE A 136 -9.09 18.28 -15.26
CA PHE A 136 -8.50 19.61 -15.12
C PHE A 136 -7.00 19.63 -15.43
N ALA A 137 -6.29 18.54 -15.20
CA ALA A 137 -4.88 18.46 -15.57
C ALA A 137 -4.67 18.33 -17.08
N VAL A 138 -5.54 17.63 -17.80
CA VAL A 138 -5.49 17.55 -19.27
C VAL A 138 -5.80 18.89 -19.92
N ALA A 139 -6.80 19.60 -19.40
CA ALA A 139 -7.27 20.88 -19.91
C ALA A 139 -7.37 21.89 -18.75
N PRO A 140 -6.28 22.59 -18.40
CA PRO A 140 -6.17 23.44 -17.21
C PRO A 140 -7.01 24.72 -17.25
N GLN A 141 -7.70 24.99 -18.36
CA GLN A 141 -8.67 26.06 -18.43
C GLN A 141 -9.83 25.76 -17.44
N LYS A 142 -10.21 26.74 -16.61
CA LYS A 142 -11.32 26.60 -15.65
C LYS A 142 -12.67 26.55 -16.39
N ARG A 143 -13.01 25.42 -16.98
CA ARG A 143 -14.24 25.22 -17.78
C ARG A 143 -15.28 24.45 -16.97
N LEU A 144 -16.50 25.00 -16.86
CA LEU A 144 -17.61 24.42 -16.09
C LEU A 144 -18.08 23.07 -16.66
N ASP A 145 -18.00 22.91 -17.98
CA ASP A 145 -18.32 21.68 -18.70
C ASP A 145 -17.44 20.49 -18.29
N LEU A 146 -16.15 20.69 -18.05
CA LEU A 146 -15.23 19.66 -17.54
C LEU A 146 -15.55 19.27 -16.09
N ALA A 147 -16.02 20.21 -15.27
CA ALA A 147 -16.50 19.90 -13.92
C ALA A 147 -17.76 19.01 -13.99
N LEU A 148 -18.70 19.33 -14.88
CA LEU A 148 -19.90 18.51 -15.12
C LEU A 148 -19.53 17.11 -15.63
N LEU A 149 -18.59 17.02 -16.57
CA LEU A 149 -18.08 15.73 -17.07
C LEU A 149 -17.40 14.92 -15.96
N GLY A 150 -16.60 15.56 -15.11
CA GLY A 150 -15.92 14.94 -13.97
C GLY A 150 -16.87 14.39 -12.90
N VAL A 151 -18.12 14.85 -12.87
CA VAL A 151 -19.19 14.28 -12.04
C VAL A 151 -20.01 13.25 -12.80
N ALA A 152 -20.36 13.52 -14.06
CA ALA A 152 -21.21 12.67 -14.88
C ALA A 152 -20.55 11.30 -15.17
N LEU A 153 -19.26 11.28 -15.54
CA LEU A 153 -18.54 10.06 -15.90
C LEU A 153 -18.49 9.04 -14.76
N PRO A 154 -17.99 9.37 -13.55
CA PRO A 154 -18.00 8.44 -12.45
C PRO A 154 -19.43 8.08 -12.04
N THR A 155 -20.38 9.02 -12.02
CA THR A 155 -21.78 8.70 -11.67
C THR A 155 -22.39 7.67 -12.61
N ALA A 156 -22.25 7.85 -13.92
CA ALA A 156 -22.77 6.92 -14.93
C ALA A 156 -22.14 5.53 -14.78
N GLY A 157 -20.81 5.46 -14.66
CA GLY A 157 -20.11 4.19 -14.46
C GLY A 157 -20.51 3.50 -13.16
N LEU A 158 -20.60 4.24 -12.05
CA LEU A 158 -21.00 3.72 -10.75
C LEU A 158 -22.42 3.13 -10.75
N LEU A 159 -23.37 3.80 -11.40
CA LEU A 159 -24.76 3.33 -11.55
C LEU A 159 -24.84 2.12 -12.46
N LEU A 160 -24.16 2.15 -13.60
CA LEU A 160 -24.12 1.04 -14.55
C LEU A 160 -23.51 -0.22 -13.91
N GLY A 161 -22.40 -0.07 -13.19
CA GLY A 161 -21.76 -1.19 -12.49
C GLY A 161 -22.65 -1.81 -11.41
N ASP A 162 -23.35 -0.98 -10.61
CA ASP A 162 -24.30 -1.47 -9.60
C ASP A 162 -25.49 -2.18 -10.27
N ALA A 163 -26.05 -1.59 -11.33
CA ALA A 163 -27.12 -2.19 -12.12
C ALA A 163 -26.74 -3.56 -12.69
N MET A 164 -25.56 -3.65 -13.33
CA MET A 164 -25.04 -4.89 -13.88
C MET A 164 -24.90 -5.97 -12.80
N LEU A 165 -24.33 -5.63 -11.64
CA LEU A 165 -24.14 -6.64 -10.59
C LEU A 165 -25.48 -7.11 -10.01
N ARG A 166 -26.46 -6.21 -9.85
CA ARG A 166 -27.79 -6.59 -9.35
C ARG A 166 -28.56 -7.42 -10.38
N ALA A 167 -28.49 -7.07 -11.66
CA ALA A 167 -29.07 -7.86 -12.73
C ALA A 167 -28.45 -9.27 -12.79
N VAL A 168 -27.14 -9.41 -12.60
CA VAL A 168 -26.51 -10.73 -12.50
C VAL A 168 -27.06 -11.54 -11.33
N ARG A 169 -27.40 -10.90 -10.20
CA ARG A 169 -27.95 -11.60 -9.02
C ARG A 169 -29.40 -12.05 -9.15
N THR A 170 -30.17 -11.47 -10.09
CA THR A 170 -31.51 -12.01 -10.34
C THR A 170 -31.44 -13.36 -11.05
N ALA A 171 -30.34 -13.64 -11.77
CA ALA A 171 -30.12 -14.87 -12.51
C ALA A 171 -29.20 -15.88 -11.78
N ILE A 172 -28.33 -15.42 -10.87
CA ILE A 172 -27.32 -16.24 -10.20
C ILE A 172 -27.58 -16.31 -8.69
N SER A 173 -27.56 -17.53 -8.13
CA SER A 173 -27.78 -17.73 -6.70
C SER A 173 -26.79 -16.93 -5.83
N PRO A 174 -27.20 -16.45 -4.65
CA PRO A 174 -26.32 -15.71 -3.73
C PRO A 174 -25.03 -16.45 -3.39
N PHE A 175 -25.06 -17.78 -3.35
CA PHE A 175 -23.90 -18.62 -3.09
C PHE A 175 -22.88 -18.61 -4.24
N VAL A 176 -23.34 -18.76 -5.49
CA VAL A 176 -22.47 -18.66 -6.67
C VAL A 176 -21.94 -17.24 -6.82
N MET A 177 -22.80 -16.24 -6.59
CA MET A 177 -22.40 -14.83 -6.60
C MET A 177 -21.32 -14.54 -5.54
N ALA A 178 -21.44 -15.06 -4.33
CA ALA A 178 -20.41 -14.91 -3.30
C ALA A 178 -19.08 -15.56 -3.69
N ARG A 179 -19.09 -16.64 -4.47
CA ARG A 179 -17.88 -17.29 -5.01
C ARG A 179 -17.23 -16.50 -6.15
N VAL A 180 -18.00 -15.78 -6.96
CA VAL A 180 -17.50 -15.10 -8.16
C VAL A 180 -17.37 -13.57 -7.98
N SER A 181 -17.98 -12.97 -6.96
CA SER A 181 -17.94 -11.52 -6.69
C SER A 181 -16.52 -10.97 -6.53
N VAL A 182 -15.57 -11.81 -6.14
CA VAL A 182 -14.16 -11.44 -6.03
C VAL A 182 -13.48 -11.25 -7.40
N VAL A 183 -14.03 -11.81 -8.48
CA VAL A 183 -13.59 -11.51 -9.85
C VAL A 183 -13.83 -10.03 -10.16
N VAL A 184 -14.94 -9.45 -9.69
CA VAL A 184 -15.21 -8.01 -9.82
C VAL A 184 -14.13 -7.18 -9.11
N LEU A 185 -13.64 -7.63 -7.95
CA LEU A 185 -12.52 -6.96 -7.27
C LEU A 185 -11.24 -6.98 -8.12
N VAL A 186 -10.98 -8.06 -8.86
CA VAL A 186 -9.83 -8.15 -9.78
C VAL A 186 -10.01 -7.24 -10.99
N MET A 187 -11.24 -6.98 -11.44
CA MET A 187 -11.52 -6.13 -12.60
C MET A 187 -11.18 -4.64 -12.40
N GLN A 188 -10.82 -4.21 -11.19
CA GLN A 188 -10.36 -2.84 -10.96
C GLN A 188 -8.95 -2.63 -11.50
N PHE A 189 -8.12 -3.68 -11.54
CA PHE A 189 -6.73 -3.59 -11.96
C PHE A 189 -6.56 -3.22 -13.45
N PRO A 190 -7.35 -3.77 -14.39
CA PRO A 190 -7.44 -3.21 -15.74
C PRO A 190 -7.67 -1.71 -15.73
N GLY A 191 -8.62 -1.19 -14.93
CA GLY A 191 -8.86 0.26 -14.81
C GLY A 191 -7.62 1.05 -14.40
N PHE A 192 -6.89 0.58 -13.37
CA PHE A 192 -5.62 1.17 -12.93
C PHE A 192 -4.53 1.15 -14.02
N MET A 193 -4.40 0.04 -14.75
CA MET A 193 -3.40 -0.11 -15.81
C MET A 193 -3.72 0.74 -17.05
N LEU A 194 -4.98 0.79 -17.46
CA LEU A 194 -5.41 1.66 -18.57
C LEU A 194 -5.14 3.12 -18.23
N LEU A 195 -5.40 3.51 -16.98
CA LEU A 195 -5.20 4.87 -16.52
C LEU A 195 -3.71 5.26 -16.44
N GLY A 196 -2.86 4.41 -15.84
CA GLY A 196 -1.42 4.66 -15.75
C GLY A 196 -0.66 4.43 -17.06
N GLY A 197 -1.14 3.53 -17.91
CA GLY A 197 -0.54 3.16 -19.19
C GLY A 197 -1.01 4.01 -20.37
N ALA A 198 -1.98 4.91 -20.18
CA ALA A 198 -2.57 5.72 -21.24
C ALA A 198 -1.55 6.41 -22.18
N PRO A 199 -0.49 7.07 -21.68
CA PRO A 199 0.51 7.70 -22.56
C PRO A 199 1.27 6.71 -23.44
N VAL A 200 1.53 5.49 -22.93
CA VAL A 200 2.27 4.45 -23.66
C VAL A 200 1.35 3.76 -24.66
N LEU A 201 0.13 3.41 -24.24
CA LEU A 201 -0.86 2.76 -25.09
C LEU A 201 -1.25 3.62 -26.30
N ALA A 202 -1.25 4.94 -26.14
CA ALA A 202 -1.50 5.89 -27.23
C ALA A 202 -0.49 5.81 -28.39
N LYS A 203 0.75 5.39 -28.10
CA LYS A 203 1.82 5.26 -29.10
C LYS A 203 1.83 3.91 -29.82
N ILE A 204 1.01 2.95 -29.37
CA ILE A 204 0.93 1.60 -29.95
C ILE A 204 -0.21 1.56 -30.98
N PRO A 205 0.05 1.37 -32.29
CA PRO A 205 -0.99 1.48 -33.33
C PRO A 205 -2.20 0.55 -33.13
N ALA A 206 -1.94 -0.70 -32.71
CA ALA A 206 -3.01 -1.67 -32.44
C ALA A 206 -3.89 -1.23 -31.26
N ALA A 207 -3.29 -0.75 -30.17
CA ALA A 207 -3.99 -0.26 -29.00
C ALA A 207 -4.80 1.02 -29.33
N SER A 208 -4.22 1.94 -30.08
CA SER A 208 -4.91 3.18 -30.50
C SER A 208 -6.19 2.92 -31.30
N ARG A 209 -6.26 1.84 -32.08
CA ARG A 209 -7.50 1.42 -32.76
C ARG A 209 -8.59 0.93 -31.80
N MET A 210 -8.21 0.32 -30.68
CA MET A 210 -9.17 -0.20 -29.69
C MET A 210 -9.97 0.91 -29.01
N VAL A 211 -9.42 2.12 -28.88
CA VAL A 211 -10.08 3.27 -28.25
C VAL A 211 -10.69 4.26 -29.25
N ALA A 212 -10.78 3.90 -30.54
CA ALA A 212 -11.35 4.77 -31.57
C ALA A 212 -12.78 5.21 -31.25
N PHE A 213 -13.57 4.36 -30.59
CA PHE A 213 -14.94 4.69 -30.17
C PHE A 213 -15.02 5.73 -29.03
N VAL A 214 -13.94 5.90 -28.24
CA VAL A 214 -13.84 6.91 -27.17
C VAL A 214 -13.20 8.21 -27.68
N ALA A 215 -12.53 8.17 -28.83
CA ALA A 215 -11.83 9.31 -29.40
C ALA A 215 -12.69 10.59 -29.57
N PRO A 216 -13.98 10.53 -29.93
CA PRO A 216 -14.82 11.74 -29.98
C PRO A 216 -14.94 12.44 -28.61
N ALA A 217 -15.11 11.67 -27.53
CA ALA A 217 -15.16 12.22 -26.17
C ALA A 217 -13.80 12.80 -25.75
N ALA A 218 -12.70 12.16 -26.14
CA ALA A 218 -11.35 12.66 -25.86
C ALA A 218 -11.06 13.98 -26.58
N ARG A 219 -11.45 14.12 -27.85
CA ARG A 219 -11.36 15.39 -28.58
C ARG A 219 -12.23 16.47 -27.96
N ALA A 220 -13.46 16.11 -27.56
CA ALA A 220 -14.33 17.03 -26.85
C ALA A 220 -13.72 17.55 -25.55
N VAL A 221 -12.95 16.74 -24.81
CA VAL A 221 -12.21 17.20 -23.62
C VAL A 221 -11.06 18.15 -23.98
N LEU A 222 -10.32 17.86 -25.05
CA LEU A 222 -9.15 18.65 -25.47
C LEU A 222 -9.53 19.99 -26.09
N GLU A 223 -10.51 19.99 -26.99
CA GLU A 223 -11.02 21.19 -27.68
C GLU A 223 -12.04 21.95 -26.80
N GLY A 224 -12.72 21.22 -25.91
CA GLY A 224 -13.83 21.69 -25.08
C GLY A 224 -15.06 22.12 -25.87
N THR A 225 -15.20 21.60 -27.08
CA THR A 225 -16.42 21.63 -27.89
C THR A 225 -17.07 20.25 -27.84
N GLY A 226 -18.38 20.19 -27.60
CA GLY A 226 -19.11 18.91 -27.56
C GLY A 226 -19.08 18.18 -26.20
N VAL A 227 -18.48 18.75 -25.14
CA VAL A 227 -18.52 18.17 -23.78
C VAL A 227 -19.96 18.00 -23.29
N ALA A 228 -20.86 18.94 -23.62
CA ALA A 228 -22.28 18.84 -23.27
C ALA A 228 -22.96 17.59 -23.85
N LEU A 229 -22.62 17.20 -25.08
CA LEU A 229 -23.13 15.97 -25.70
C LEU A 229 -22.60 14.73 -24.98
N VAL A 230 -21.31 14.70 -24.62
CA VAL A 230 -20.72 13.61 -23.82
C VAL A 230 -21.42 13.48 -22.47
N VAL A 231 -21.67 14.60 -21.78
CA VAL A 231 -22.40 14.65 -20.52
C VAL A 231 -23.84 14.14 -20.68
N ALA A 232 -24.53 14.52 -21.75
CA ALA A 232 -25.89 14.05 -22.05
C ALA A 232 -25.94 12.53 -22.27
N VAL A 233 -24.99 11.98 -23.05
CA VAL A 233 -24.86 10.53 -23.27
C VAL A 233 -24.58 9.80 -21.95
N LEU A 234 -23.67 10.31 -21.11
CA LEU A 234 -23.42 9.75 -19.79
C LEU A 234 -24.65 9.85 -18.87
N GLY A 235 -25.43 10.92 -18.98
CA GLY A 235 -26.70 11.07 -18.28
C GLY A 235 -27.70 9.98 -18.67
N LEU A 236 -27.82 9.65 -19.96
CA LEU A 236 -28.66 8.55 -20.45
C LEU A 236 -28.16 7.19 -19.95
N ILE A 237 -26.84 6.95 -19.96
CA ILE A 237 -26.25 5.72 -19.41
C ILE A 237 -26.53 5.60 -17.90
N GLY A 238 -26.38 6.70 -17.15
CA GLY A 238 -26.70 6.75 -15.73
C GLY A 238 -28.18 6.50 -15.45
N ALA A 239 -29.08 7.06 -16.26
CA ALA A 239 -30.51 6.82 -16.17
C ALA A 239 -30.87 5.35 -16.46
N ALA A 240 -30.25 4.75 -17.48
CA ALA A 240 -30.40 3.32 -17.79
C ALA A 240 -29.88 2.44 -16.63
N GLY A 241 -28.75 2.79 -16.02
CA GLY A 241 -28.24 2.12 -14.83
C GLY A 241 -29.21 2.23 -13.65
N ALA A 242 -29.72 3.43 -13.35
CA ALA A 242 -30.72 3.64 -12.29
C ALA A 242 -32.01 2.84 -12.54
N PHE A 243 -32.48 2.78 -13.79
CA PHE A 243 -33.60 1.93 -14.18
C PHE A 243 -33.29 0.44 -13.97
N GLY A 244 -32.10 -0.03 -14.38
CA GLY A 244 -31.66 -1.40 -14.19
C GLY A 244 -31.59 -1.82 -12.71
N ILE A 245 -31.12 -0.92 -11.83
CA ILE A 245 -31.16 -1.13 -10.37
C ILE A 245 -32.60 -1.36 -9.89
N ARG A 246 -33.54 -0.49 -10.31
CA ARG A 246 -34.95 -0.59 -9.94
C ARG A 246 -35.64 -1.83 -10.53
N ALA A 247 -35.26 -2.23 -11.73
CA ALA A 247 -35.75 -3.45 -12.36
C ALA A 247 -35.28 -4.69 -11.58
N ALA A 248 -33.99 -4.77 -11.24
CA ALA A 248 -33.44 -5.87 -10.44
C ALA A 248 -34.06 -5.96 -9.03
N GLU A 249 -34.37 -4.81 -8.42
CA GLU A 249 -35.12 -4.73 -7.16
C GLU A 249 -36.50 -5.37 -7.26
N ARG A 250 -37.29 -5.02 -8.29
CA ARG A 250 -38.63 -5.61 -8.50
C ARG A 250 -38.60 -7.12 -8.68
N ILE A 251 -37.50 -7.65 -9.24
CA ILE A 251 -37.31 -9.09 -9.45
C ILE A 251 -36.92 -9.81 -8.14
N GLY A 252 -36.38 -9.09 -7.14
CA GLY A 252 -35.95 -9.65 -5.85
C GLY A 252 -34.53 -10.20 -5.87
N TYR A 253 -33.56 -9.36 -6.25
CA TYR A 253 -32.12 -9.69 -6.25
C TYR A 253 -31.53 -10.04 -4.87
N ASP A 254 -32.30 -9.85 -3.80
CA ASP A 254 -31.96 -9.93 -2.38
C ASP A 254 -32.62 -11.12 -1.65
N ARG A 255 -33.34 -12.01 -2.35
CA ARG A 255 -33.94 -13.21 -1.73
C ARG A 255 -32.85 -14.14 -1.18
N VAL A 256 -32.83 -14.32 0.14
CA VAL A 256 -31.91 -15.21 0.85
C VAL A 256 -32.70 -16.25 1.64
N ASP A 257 -32.57 -17.51 1.24
CA ASP A 257 -32.50 -18.64 2.18
C ASP A 257 -31.18 -19.35 1.91
N VAL A 258 -30.31 -19.40 2.93
CA VAL A 258 -29.09 -20.21 2.90
C VAL A 258 -29.25 -21.32 3.92
N VAL A 259 -29.80 -22.44 3.48
CA VAL A 259 -29.59 -23.73 4.15
C VAL A 259 -28.56 -24.49 3.30
N PRO A 260 -27.39 -24.85 3.84
CA PRO A 260 -26.49 -25.77 3.17
C PRO A 260 -27.21 -27.10 2.97
N SER A 261 -27.53 -27.47 1.72
CA SER A 261 -28.28 -28.71 1.41
C SER A 261 -27.37 -29.93 1.18
N ALA A 262 -26.06 -29.74 1.04
CA ALA A 262 -25.13 -30.83 0.81
C ALA A 262 -24.67 -31.44 2.15
N LYS A 263 -24.99 -32.71 2.38
CA LYS A 263 -24.35 -33.52 3.43
C LYS A 263 -22.84 -33.56 3.20
N LEU A 264 -22.08 -33.48 4.28
CA LEU A 264 -20.64 -33.61 4.26
C LEU A 264 -20.28 -35.06 4.00
N ASP A 265 -19.44 -35.32 3.01
CA ASP A 265 -18.78 -36.61 2.88
C ASP A 265 -17.82 -36.79 4.07
N PRO A 266 -17.83 -37.95 4.73
CA PRO A 266 -16.89 -38.24 5.81
C PRO A 266 -15.47 -38.29 5.25
N VAL A 267 -14.59 -37.47 5.82
CA VAL A 267 -13.16 -37.42 5.50
C VAL A 267 -12.44 -38.56 6.23
N ARG A 268 -11.56 -39.30 5.54
CA ARG A 268 -10.79 -40.38 6.17
C ARG A 268 -9.70 -39.80 7.06
N SER A 269 -9.33 -40.50 8.13
CA SER A 269 -8.30 -40.07 9.09
C SER A 269 -6.91 -39.85 8.46
N ALA A 270 -6.62 -40.47 7.31
CA ALA A 270 -5.39 -40.27 6.53
C ALA A 270 -5.35 -38.91 5.79
N ASP A 271 -6.48 -38.18 5.68
CA ASP A 271 -6.61 -36.92 4.93
C ASP A 271 -6.52 -35.67 5.83
N LEU A 272 -6.08 -35.80 7.10
CA LEU A 272 -5.87 -34.70 8.05
C LEU A 272 -4.60 -33.86 7.75
N ASP A 273 -4.31 -33.59 6.48
CA ASP A 273 -3.29 -32.61 6.09
C ASP A 273 -3.87 -31.19 6.23
N LEU A 274 -3.25 -30.36 7.07
CA LEU A 274 -3.66 -28.97 7.30
C LEU A 274 -3.70 -28.16 6.00
N VAL A 275 -2.80 -28.40 5.04
CA VAL A 275 -2.81 -27.69 3.75
C VAL A 275 -4.03 -28.12 2.92
N HIS A 276 -4.34 -29.42 2.90
CA HIS A 276 -5.53 -29.95 2.24
C HIS A 276 -6.83 -29.43 2.89
N ILE A 277 -6.92 -29.43 4.22
CA ILE A 277 -8.05 -28.89 4.97
C ILE A 277 -8.28 -27.42 4.60
N GLU A 278 -7.22 -26.60 4.59
CA GLU A 278 -7.33 -25.20 4.18
C GLU A 278 -7.74 -25.04 2.72
N HIS A 279 -7.29 -25.93 1.83
CA HIS A 279 -7.73 -25.93 0.45
C HIS A 279 -9.24 -26.19 0.34
N VAL A 280 -9.76 -27.22 1.02
CA VAL A 280 -11.19 -27.58 1.02
C VAL A 280 -12.04 -26.46 1.62
N LEU A 281 -11.62 -25.90 2.75
CA LEU A 281 -12.33 -24.80 3.41
C LEU A 281 -12.30 -23.53 2.54
N ALA A 282 -11.17 -23.21 1.91
CA ALA A 282 -11.07 -22.06 1.02
C ALA A 282 -11.95 -22.16 -0.23
N GLN A 283 -12.29 -23.37 -0.71
CA GLN A 283 -13.27 -23.54 -1.80
C GLN A 283 -14.71 -23.21 -1.38
N ARG A 284 -14.97 -23.20 -0.07
CA ARG A 284 -16.29 -22.97 0.53
C ARG A 284 -16.48 -21.51 0.99
N GLU A 285 -15.40 -20.75 1.12
CA GLU A 285 -15.43 -19.32 1.43
C GLU A 285 -15.87 -18.44 0.23
N PRO A 286 -16.37 -17.21 0.48
CA PRO A 286 -16.58 -16.21 -0.57
C PRO A 286 -15.30 -15.96 -1.37
N GLY A 287 -15.42 -15.87 -2.69
CA GLY A 287 -14.32 -15.85 -3.65
C GLY A 287 -13.80 -17.24 -4.03
N GLY A 288 -13.98 -18.25 -3.18
CA GLY A 288 -13.62 -19.65 -3.45
C GLY A 288 -12.27 -19.82 -4.16
N ARG A 289 -12.20 -20.77 -5.09
CA ARG A 289 -11.09 -20.94 -6.05
C ARG A 289 -10.93 -19.77 -7.04
N TRP A 290 -11.94 -18.93 -7.21
CA TRP A 290 -11.98 -17.89 -8.23
C TRP A 290 -11.16 -16.65 -7.90
N LEU A 291 -10.94 -16.34 -6.62
CA LEU A 291 -10.04 -15.24 -6.22
C LEU A 291 -8.62 -15.45 -6.76
N ALA A 292 -8.01 -16.59 -6.46
CA ALA A 292 -6.65 -16.90 -6.92
C ALA A 292 -6.60 -17.09 -8.44
N ARG A 293 -7.60 -17.76 -9.04
CA ARG A 293 -7.66 -17.95 -10.50
C ARG A 293 -7.85 -16.65 -11.26
N GLY A 294 -8.69 -15.74 -10.76
CA GLY A 294 -8.91 -14.43 -11.36
C GLY A 294 -7.64 -13.58 -11.29
N ALA A 295 -6.98 -13.54 -10.13
CA ALA A 295 -5.72 -12.83 -9.97
C ALA A 295 -4.61 -13.42 -10.87
N PHE A 296 -4.52 -14.75 -10.99
CA PHE A 296 -3.64 -15.44 -11.93
C PHE A 296 -3.94 -15.08 -13.39
N LEU A 297 -5.21 -15.15 -13.80
CA LEU A 297 -5.61 -14.81 -15.17
C LEU A 297 -5.25 -13.36 -15.48
N TYR A 298 -5.40 -12.46 -14.51
CA TYR A 298 -5.02 -11.07 -14.66
C TYR A 298 -3.50 -10.88 -14.83
N THR A 299 -2.67 -11.48 -13.97
CA THR A 299 -1.20 -11.42 -14.11
C THR A 299 -0.74 -12.09 -15.42
N PHE A 300 -1.42 -13.15 -15.85
CA PHE A 300 -1.19 -13.84 -17.11
C PHE A 300 -1.52 -12.97 -18.33
N ILE A 301 -2.72 -12.38 -18.39
CA ILE A 301 -3.12 -11.51 -19.51
C ILE A 301 -2.18 -10.30 -19.60
N THR A 302 -1.82 -9.69 -18.48
CA THR A 302 -0.95 -8.50 -18.48
C THR A 302 0.50 -8.83 -18.87
N SER A 303 1.08 -9.90 -18.33
CA SER A 303 2.47 -10.30 -18.65
C SER A 303 2.59 -10.95 -20.02
N GLY A 304 1.66 -11.86 -20.35
CA GLY A 304 1.58 -12.49 -21.67
C GLY A 304 1.19 -11.50 -22.77
N GLY A 305 0.34 -10.52 -22.47
CA GLY A 305 0.00 -9.43 -23.38
C GLY A 305 1.21 -8.57 -23.74
N LEU A 306 2.05 -8.21 -22.76
CA LEU A 306 3.32 -7.52 -23.04
C LEU A 306 4.24 -8.36 -23.93
N LEU A 307 4.38 -9.64 -23.61
CA LEU A 307 5.18 -10.58 -24.41
C LEU A 307 4.67 -10.63 -25.86
N ALA A 308 3.35 -10.82 -26.04
CA ALA A 308 2.73 -10.85 -27.36
C ALA A 308 2.96 -9.53 -28.12
N ILE A 309 2.78 -8.37 -27.49
CA ILE A 309 3.03 -7.07 -28.11
C ILE A 309 4.50 -6.93 -28.52
N ALA A 310 5.44 -7.37 -27.69
CA ALA A 310 6.87 -7.29 -27.97
C ALA A 310 7.27 -8.13 -29.20
N TYR A 311 6.65 -9.31 -29.40
CA TYR A 311 6.90 -10.17 -30.55
C TYR A 311 6.12 -9.76 -31.81
N LEU A 312 4.92 -9.20 -31.66
CA LEU A 312 4.04 -8.85 -32.77
C LEU A 312 4.24 -7.42 -33.30
N SER A 313 4.99 -6.57 -32.59
CA SER A 313 5.22 -5.17 -32.96
C SER A 313 6.67 -4.93 -33.42
N PRO A 314 6.91 -4.70 -34.73
CA PRO A 314 8.25 -4.42 -35.27
C PRO A 314 8.89 -3.13 -34.70
N LYS A 315 8.09 -2.22 -34.14
CA LYS A 315 8.51 -0.92 -33.60
C LYS A 315 8.29 -0.82 -32.09
N PHE A 316 8.36 -1.92 -31.35
CA PHE A 316 8.15 -1.89 -29.91
C PHE A 316 9.21 -0.99 -29.23
N PRO A 317 8.81 0.05 -28.47
CA PRO A 317 9.76 1.00 -27.90
C PRO A 317 10.52 0.35 -26.74
N MET A 318 11.71 -0.17 -27.04
CA MET A 318 12.52 -0.93 -26.09
C MET A 318 12.92 -0.11 -24.84
N GLU A 319 13.00 1.21 -24.98
CA GLU A 319 13.25 2.15 -23.88
C GLU A 319 12.15 2.12 -22.80
N SER A 320 10.92 1.77 -23.17
CA SER A 320 9.78 1.68 -22.24
C SER A 320 9.63 0.29 -21.58
N VAL A 321 10.40 -0.72 -22.00
CA VAL A 321 10.29 -2.10 -21.49
C VAL A 321 10.53 -2.15 -19.98
N SER A 322 11.56 -1.47 -19.47
CA SER A 322 11.89 -1.49 -18.03
C SER A 322 10.72 -0.97 -17.19
N THR A 323 10.06 0.12 -17.61
CA THR A 323 8.87 0.67 -16.93
C THR A 323 7.70 -0.31 -16.92
N LEU A 324 7.50 -1.06 -18.01
CA LEU A 324 6.46 -2.09 -18.10
C LEU A 324 6.79 -3.31 -17.23
N VAL A 325 8.04 -3.78 -17.24
CA VAL A 325 8.53 -4.85 -16.36
C VAL A 325 8.30 -4.51 -14.88
N ARG A 326 8.56 -3.25 -14.49
CA ARG A 326 8.29 -2.75 -13.13
C ARG A 326 6.80 -2.79 -12.79
N SER A 327 5.96 -2.29 -13.69
CA SER A 327 4.50 -2.27 -13.52
C SER A 327 3.92 -3.68 -13.39
N LEU A 328 4.42 -4.63 -14.19
CA LEU A 328 4.00 -6.03 -14.11
C LEU A 328 4.51 -6.74 -12.85
N GLY A 329 5.71 -6.40 -12.39
CA GLY A 329 6.21 -6.89 -11.11
C GLY A 329 5.36 -6.42 -9.93
N PHE A 330 4.88 -5.17 -9.99
CA PHE A 330 3.91 -4.64 -9.04
C PHE A 330 2.58 -5.40 -9.09
N VAL A 331 2.06 -5.66 -10.29
CA VAL A 331 0.84 -6.46 -10.51
C VAL A 331 0.99 -7.86 -9.92
N ALA A 332 2.13 -8.52 -10.11
CA ALA A 332 2.41 -9.85 -9.58
C ALA A 332 2.48 -9.88 -8.03
N ILE A 333 3.28 -9.00 -7.42
CA ILE A 333 3.36 -8.88 -5.95
C ILE A 333 1.99 -8.55 -5.36
N PHE A 334 1.30 -7.55 -5.90
CA PHE A 334 0.07 -7.05 -5.33
C PHE A 334 -1.08 -8.05 -5.50
N GLY A 335 -1.17 -8.70 -6.66
CA GLY A 335 -2.13 -9.77 -6.90
C GLY A 335 -1.95 -10.93 -5.93
N GLY A 336 -0.69 -11.37 -5.73
CA GLY A 336 -0.36 -12.40 -4.74
C GLY A 336 -0.73 -11.99 -3.32
N PHE A 337 -0.35 -10.78 -2.91
CA PHE A 337 -0.65 -10.26 -1.58
C PHE A 337 -2.15 -10.07 -1.33
N ALA A 338 -2.92 -9.59 -2.32
CA ALA A 338 -4.36 -9.42 -2.19
C ALA A 338 -5.05 -10.76 -1.90
N VAL A 339 -4.57 -11.86 -2.48
CA VAL A 339 -5.08 -13.22 -2.21
C VAL A 339 -4.73 -13.67 -0.79
N VAL A 340 -3.47 -13.49 -0.37
CA VAL A 340 -3.00 -13.79 0.99
C VAL A 340 -3.85 -13.04 2.02
N GLN A 341 -3.96 -11.73 1.85
CA GLN A 341 -4.66 -10.85 2.78
C GLN A 341 -6.16 -11.16 2.88
N ALA A 342 -6.82 -11.38 1.75
CA ALA A 342 -8.24 -11.69 1.73
C ALA A 342 -8.55 -13.00 2.46
N ARG A 343 -7.64 -13.99 2.40
CA ARG A 343 -7.86 -15.33 2.98
C ARG A 343 -7.37 -15.44 4.43
N ALA A 344 -6.22 -14.85 4.76
CA ALA A 344 -5.64 -14.94 6.12
C ALA A 344 -6.63 -14.48 7.21
N THR A 345 -7.34 -13.37 6.98
CA THR A 345 -8.35 -12.86 7.91
C THR A 345 -9.51 -13.85 8.09
N ARG A 346 -9.99 -14.47 7.00
CA ARG A 346 -11.11 -15.42 7.06
C ARG A 346 -10.72 -16.70 7.78
N MET A 347 -9.52 -17.22 7.50
CA MET A 347 -8.96 -18.37 8.19
C MET A 347 -8.98 -18.16 9.70
N VAL A 348 -8.44 -17.04 10.20
CA VAL A 348 -8.38 -16.77 11.64
C VAL A 348 -9.75 -16.56 12.26
N VAL A 349 -10.65 -15.82 11.60
CA VAL A 349 -12.03 -15.61 12.11
C VAL A 349 -12.79 -16.92 12.21
N ARG A 350 -12.64 -17.80 11.20
CA ARG A 350 -13.23 -19.13 11.17
C ARG A 350 -12.70 -19.98 12.31
N ASP A 351 -11.38 -20.04 12.46
CA ASP A 351 -10.77 -20.83 13.52
C ASP A 351 -11.23 -20.33 14.90
N ALA A 352 -11.27 -19.00 15.11
CA ALA A 352 -11.69 -18.41 16.37
C ALA A 352 -13.14 -18.79 16.72
N GLY A 353 -14.02 -18.84 15.72
CA GLY A 353 -15.40 -19.32 15.87
C GLY A 353 -15.52 -20.84 16.09
N ALA A 354 -14.57 -21.62 15.59
CA ALA A 354 -14.50 -23.07 15.75
C ALA A 354 -13.60 -23.53 16.92
N ARG A 355 -13.16 -22.59 17.78
CA ARG A 355 -12.17 -22.82 18.85
C ARG A 355 -12.48 -24.04 19.70
N ALA A 356 -13.73 -24.19 20.17
CA ALA A 356 -14.15 -25.31 21.01
C ALA A 356 -14.06 -26.68 20.32
N MET A 357 -14.12 -26.72 18.98
CA MET A 357 -14.01 -27.95 18.19
C MET A 357 -12.58 -28.24 17.76
N LEU A 358 -11.75 -27.19 17.59
CA LEU A 358 -10.33 -27.33 17.24
C LEU A 358 -9.45 -27.62 18.46
N ALA A 359 -9.89 -27.17 19.64
CA ALA A 359 -9.24 -27.37 20.94
C ALA A 359 -8.82 -28.83 21.22
N PRO A 360 -9.66 -29.85 21.01
CA PRO A 360 -9.32 -31.23 21.34
C PRO A 360 -8.41 -31.92 20.31
N LEU A 361 -8.11 -31.29 19.17
CA LEU A 361 -7.31 -31.90 18.12
C LEU A 361 -5.80 -31.86 18.48
N PRO A 362 -5.03 -32.92 18.19
CA PRO A 362 -3.59 -32.98 18.48
C PRO A 362 -2.76 -32.17 17.47
N ILE A 363 -3.14 -30.91 17.23
CA ILE A 363 -2.51 -30.01 16.26
C ILE A 363 -1.75 -28.94 17.03
N GLY A 364 -0.42 -28.95 16.90
CA GLY A 364 0.44 -27.93 17.48
C GLY A 364 0.13 -26.55 16.88
N PRO A 365 0.18 -25.47 17.68
CA PRO A 365 0.01 -24.11 17.18
C PRO A 365 0.96 -23.71 16.07
N SER A 366 2.19 -24.22 16.17
CA SER A 366 3.23 -23.97 15.19
C SER A 366 2.90 -24.63 13.85
N ASP A 367 2.25 -25.79 13.88
CA ASP A 367 1.84 -26.55 12.70
C ASP A 367 0.63 -25.89 12.05
N LEU A 368 -0.32 -25.39 12.86
CA LEU A 368 -1.47 -24.62 12.38
C LEU A 368 -1.03 -23.35 11.63
N LEU A 369 -0.16 -22.53 12.23
CA LEU A 369 0.35 -21.30 11.60
C LEU A 369 1.16 -21.61 10.34
N GLN A 370 2.01 -22.65 10.37
CA GLN A 370 2.81 -23.06 9.21
C GLN A 370 1.96 -23.61 8.07
N GLY A 371 0.97 -24.46 8.36
CA GLY A 371 0.04 -25.01 7.38
C GLY A 371 -0.72 -23.92 6.63
N LYS A 372 -1.27 -22.95 7.36
CA LYS A 372 -1.93 -21.77 6.77
C LYS A 372 -0.97 -20.93 5.93
N THR A 373 0.23 -20.67 6.44
CA THR A 373 1.26 -19.91 5.72
C THR A 373 1.63 -20.59 4.41
N ARG A 374 1.87 -21.90 4.41
CA ARG A 374 2.19 -22.69 3.20
C ARG A 374 1.03 -22.68 2.19
N ALA A 375 -0.20 -22.89 2.66
CA ALA A 375 -1.39 -22.89 1.80
C ALA A 375 -1.58 -21.55 1.08
N LEU A 376 -1.38 -20.43 1.78
CA LEU A 376 -1.49 -19.09 1.19
C LEU A 376 -0.30 -18.74 0.29
N LEU A 377 0.92 -19.14 0.67
CA LEU A 377 2.11 -18.91 -0.12
C LEU A 377 2.01 -19.58 -1.50
N LEU A 378 1.58 -20.84 -1.57
CA LEU A 378 1.41 -21.55 -2.84
C LEU A 378 0.46 -20.82 -3.79
N GLN A 379 -0.64 -20.26 -3.26
CA GLN A 379 -1.59 -19.49 -4.06
C GLN A 379 -1.02 -18.15 -4.52
N ALA A 380 -0.27 -17.47 -3.65
CA ALA A 380 0.39 -16.22 -3.98
C ALA A 380 1.45 -16.41 -5.08
N LEU A 381 2.27 -17.46 -4.97
CA LEU A 381 3.28 -17.82 -5.97
C LEU A 381 2.63 -18.24 -7.29
N LEU A 382 1.53 -19.00 -7.25
CA LEU A 382 0.78 -19.33 -8.46
C LEU A 382 0.35 -18.04 -9.17
N VAL A 383 -0.26 -17.11 -8.45
CA VAL A 383 -0.71 -15.81 -8.99
C VAL A 383 0.45 -14.99 -9.55
N ALA A 384 1.61 -14.98 -8.91
CA ALA A 384 2.78 -14.26 -9.39
C ALA A 384 3.51 -14.96 -10.55
N SER A 385 3.30 -16.26 -10.75
CA SER A 385 4.07 -17.06 -11.72
C SER A 385 4.05 -16.55 -13.16
N PRO A 386 2.97 -15.95 -13.71
CA PRO A 386 2.99 -15.42 -15.07
C PRO A 386 3.96 -14.26 -15.29
N TYR A 387 4.47 -13.62 -14.23
CA TYR A 387 5.54 -12.63 -14.33
C TYR A 387 6.80 -13.20 -15.00
N PHE A 388 7.10 -14.49 -14.78
CA PHE A 388 8.28 -15.13 -15.34
C PHE A 388 8.20 -15.36 -16.86
N LEU A 389 7.02 -15.18 -17.48
CA LEU A 389 6.89 -15.13 -18.94
C LEU A 389 7.76 -14.00 -19.55
N LEU A 390 8.04 -12.95 -18.77
CA LEU A 390 8.85 -11.82 -19.20
C LEU A 390 10.33 -12.18 -19.44
N LEU A 391 10.80 -13.34 -18.95
CA LEU A 391 12.14 -13.85 -19.28
C LEU A 391 12.29 -14.17 -20.78
N ALA A 392 11.18 -14.42 -21.46
CA ALA A 392 11.15 -14.65 -22.90
C ALA A 392 11.11 -13.36 -23.74
N LEU A 393 11.15 -12.17 -23.12
CA LEU A 393 11.18 -10.92 -23.87
C LEU A 393 12.46 -10.81 -24.72
N PRO A 394 12.36 -10.33 -25.98
CA PRO A 394 13.53 -10.04 -26.81
C PRO A 394 14.22 -8.76 -26.33
N ALA A 395 14.83 -8.81 -25.14
CA ALA A 395 15.39 -7.65 -24.45
C ALA A 395 16.89 -7.79 -24.15
N SER A 396 17.52 -6.65 -23.89
CA SER A 396 18.94 -6.56 -23.51
C SER A 396 19.24 -7.31 -22.21
N GLY A 397 20.52 -7.64 -21.99
CA GLY A 397 20.95 -8.31 -20.76
C GLY A 397 20.55 -7.57 -19.48
N ALA A 398 20.56 -6.23 -19.51
CA ALA A 398 20.13 -5.39 -18.39
C ALA A 398 18.65 -5.58 -18.02
N VAL A 399 17.76 -5.67 -19.02
CA VAL A 399 16.33 -5.90 -18.78
C VAL A 399 16.09 -7.33 -18.28
N ARG A 400 16.79 -8.33 -18.83
CA ARG A 400 16.69 -9.72 -18.35
C ARG A 400 17.15 -9.84 -16.91
N PHE A 401 18.28 -9.21 -16.57
CA PHE A 401 18.75 -9.11 -15.19
C PHE A 401 17.70 -8.44 -14.30
N GLU A 402 17.05 -7.37 -14.78
CA GLU A 402 15.95 -6.70 -14.07
C GLU A 402 14.76 -7.62 -13.79
N VAL A 403 14.31 -8.39 -14.79
CA VAL A 403 13.24 -9.39 -14.62
C VAL A 403 13.64 -10.45 -13.59
N ILE A 404 14.88 -10.95 -13.65
CA ILE A 404 15.37 -12.01 -12.74
C ILE A 404 15.38 -11.53 -11.29
N TRP A 405 16.09 -10.43 -10.98
CA TRP A 405 16.20 -10.00 -9.59
C TRP A 405 14.85 -9.57 -9.01
N ARG A 406 13.97 -8.97 -9.84
CA ARG A 406 12.60 -8.66 -9.44
C ARG A 406 11.78 -9.92 -9.20
N GLY A 407 11.91 -10.93 -10.05
CA GLY A 407 11.26 -12.24 -9.85
C GLY A 407 11.64 -12.86 -8.50
N VAL A 408 12.94 -12.84 -8.17
CA VAL A 408 13.43 -13.29 -6.85
C VAL A 408 12.85 -12.44 -5.72
N ALA A 409 12.83 -11.12 -5.86
CA ALA A 409 12.28 -10.23 -4.86
C ALA A 409 10.76 -10.42 -4.65
N ILE A 410 10.00 -10.69 -5.72
CA ILE A 410 8.57 -11.03 -5.68
C ILE A 410 8.34 -12.29 -4.86
N VAL A 411 9.10 -13.35 -5.13
CA VAL A 411 8.99 -14.62 -4.39
C VAL A 411 9.28 -14.41 -2.91
N LEU A 412 10.41 -13.79 -2.57
CA LEU A 412 10.79 -13.54 -1.17
C LEU A 412 9.78 -12.63 -0.45
N ALA A 413 9.28 -11.59 -1.13
CA ALA A 413 8.28 -10.69 -0.57
C ALA A 413 6.97 -11.43 -0.26
N LEU A 414 6.50 -12.29 -1.17
CA LEU A 414 5.29 -13.08 -0.94
C LEU A 414 5.49 -14.13 0.15
N MET A 415 6.68 -14.72 0.29
CA MET A 415 7.02 -15.60 1.40
C MET A 415 6.91 -14.89 2.75
N PHE A 416 7.57 -13.75 2.91
CA PHE A 416 7.52 -12.99 4.15
C PHE A 416 6.12 -12.42 4.41
N ALA A 417 5.45 -11.91 3.39
CA ALA A 417 4.10 -11.37 3.53
C ALA A 417 3.08 -12.44 3.91
N ALA A 418 3.15 -13.67 3.38
CA ALA A 418 2.29 -14.77 3.79
C ALA A 418 2.47 -15.08 5.29
N SER A 419 3.71 -15.23 5.74
CA SER A 419 4.04 -15.49 7.16
C SER A 419 3.58 -14.34 8.06
N ALA A 420 3.90 -13.09 7.70
CA ALA A 420 3.51 -11.91 8.46
C ALA A 420 2.00 -11.77 8.53
N THR A 421 1.29 -11.90 7.41
CA THR A 421 -0.16 -11.67 7.36
C THR A 421 -0.93 -12.69 8.18
N VAL A 422 -0.55 -13.98 8.14
CA VAL A 422 -1.17 -15.03 8.96
C VAL A 422 -0.94 -14.75 10.45
N ALA A 423 0.31 -14.44 10.83
CA ALA A 423 0.67 -14.19 12.21
C ALA A 423 0.02 -12.90 12.77
N VAL A 424 -0.01 -11.82 11.99
CA VAL A 424 -0.67 -10.57 12.39
C VAL A 424 -2.18 -10.77 12.48
N ALA A 425 -2.80 -11.45 11.50
CA ALA A 425 -4.22 -11.78 11.56
C ALA A 425 -4.55 -12.58 12.83
N PHE A 426 -3.67 -13.50 13.23
CA PHE A 426 -3.79 -14.25 14.47
C PHE A 426 -3.74 -13.35 15.71
N LEU A 427 -2.70 -12.50 15.80
CA LEU A 427 -2.52 -11.58 16.93
C LEU A 427 -3.68 -10.60 17.09
N THR A 428 -4.39 -10.24 16.01
CA THR A 428 -5.45 -9.23 16.03
C THR A 428 -6.87 -9.79 15.92
N GLN A 429 -7.04 -11.11 15.91
CA GLN A 429 -8.33 -11.80 15.66
C GLN A 429 -8.99 -11.32 14.35
N GLY A 430 -8.20 -11.28 13.28
CA GLY A 430 -8.53 -10.80 11.95
C GLY A 430 -7.99 -9.39 11.66
N LEU A 431 -7.64 -9.11 10.39
CA LEU A 431 -7.08 -7.80 9.96
C LEU A 431 -8.15 -6.71 9.72
N GLY A 432 -9.38 -6.92 10.20
CA GLY A 432 -10.54 -6.18 9.72
C GLY A 432 -10.89 -6.57 8.28
N GLY A 433 -12.18 -6.54 7.92
CA GLY A 433 -12.60 -6.82 6.54
C GLY A 433 -12.03 -5.75 5.60
N VAL A 434 -11.18 -6.14 4.66
CA VAL A 434 -10.55 -5.18 3.74
C VAL A 434 -11.48 -4.94 2.55
N ARG A 435 -11.88 -3.68 2.36
CA ARG A 435 -12.03 -3.12 1.01
C ARG A 435 -10.82 -2.21 0.81
N VAL A 436 -9.90 -2.59 -0.08
CA VAL A 436 -8.70 -1.80 -0.43
C VAL A 436 -9.10 -0.41 -0.94
N PHE A 437 -10.31 -0.28 -1.50
CA PHE A 437 -10.87 0.97 -2.00
C PHE A 437 -12.30 1.17 -1.47
N GLY A 438 -12.41 1.86 -0.32
CA GLY A 438 -13.69 2.23 0.31
C GLY A 438 -13.99 1.60 1.68
N GLY A 439 -13.10 0.78 2.24
CA GLY A 439 -13.23 0.14 3.56
C GLY A 439 -12.04 0.44 4.47
N SER A 440 -12.15 0.07 5.75
CA SER A 440 -11.08 0.29 6.72
C SER A 440 -9.88 -0.62 6.40
N VAL A 441 -8.77 -0.04 5.95
CA VAL A 441 -7.47 -0.69 6.03
C VAL A 441 -7.01 -0.57 7.48
N GLY A 442 -6.90 -1.69 8.20
CA GLY A 442 -6.33 -1.70 9.55
C GLY A 442 -4.86 -1.25 9.53
N ILE A 443 -4.36 -0.71 10.63
CA ILE A 443 -2.93 -0.41 10.78
C ILE A 443 -2.13 -1.70 10.53
N GLU A 444 -2.63 -2.82 11.02
CA GLU A 444 -2.13 -4.19 10.88
C GLU A 444 -1.86 -4.58 9.42
N THR A 445 -2.82 -4.31 8.53
CA THR A 445 -2.67 -4.54 7.09
C THR A 445 -1.61 -3.62 6.51
N THR A 446 -1.65 -2.35 6.91
CA THR A 446 -0.73 -1.32 6.41
C THR A 446 0.72 -1.72 6.70
N LEU A 447 0.97 -2.31 7.87
CA LEU A 447 2.31 -2.74 8.29
C LEU A 447 2.93 -3.81 7.40
N VAL A 448 2.13 -4.72 6.82
CA VAL A 448 2.62 -5.73 5.88
C VAL A 448 2.63 -5.20 4.45
N LEU A 449 1.55 -4.52 4.05
CA LEU A 449 1.37 -4.02 2.69
C LEU A 449 2.44 -2.99 2.32
N MET A 450 2.79 -2.10 3.22
CA MET A 450 3.72 -1.01 2.95
C MET A 450 5.15 -1.47 2.57
N PRO A 451 5.86 -2.27 3.38
CA PRO A 451 7.18 -2.77 2.99
C PRO A 451 7.11 -3.68 1.75
N LEU A 452 6.01 -4.42 1.55
CA LEU A 452 5.77 -5.18 0.32
C LEU A 452 5.67 -4.27 -0.93
N LEU A 453 4.93 -3.15 -0.84
CA LEU A 453 4.86 -2.16 -1.91
C LEU A 453 6.23 -1.50 -2.15
N ALA A 454 7.04 -1.29 -1.11
CA ALA A 454 8.40 -0.77 -1.26
C ALA A 454 9.33 -1.75 -2.01
N VAL A 455 9.17 -3.07 -1.81
CA VAL A 455 9.86 -4.08 -2.64
C VAL A 455 9.43 -3.96 -4.10
N ALA A 456 8.12 -3.90 -4.37
CA ALA A 456 7.60 -3.80 -5.73
C ALA A 456 8.08 -2.52 -6.45
N ALA A 457 8.09 -1.39 -5.73
CA ALA A 457 8.47 -0.08 -6.26
C ALA A 457 9.98 0.19 -6.28
N SER A 458 10.80 -0.79 -5.85
CA SER A 458 12.25 -0.61 -5.72
C SER A 458 12.91 -0.31 -7.07
N PRO A 459 13.67 0.80 -7.19
CA PRO A 459 14.36 1.15 -8.42
C PRO A 459 15.59 0.27 -8.71
N TYR A 460 16.21 -0.32 -7.68
CA TYR A 460 17.42 -1.14 -7.79
C TYR A 460 17.46 -2.23 -6.69
N VAL A 461 18.43 -3.15 -6.80
CA VAL A 461 18.52 -4.34 -5.93
C VAL A 461 18.64 -3.99 -4.45
N TRP A 462 19.50 -3.02 -4.09
CA TRP A 462 19.72 -2.65 -2.69
C TRP A 462 18.44 -2.19 -1.98
N SER A 463 17.63 -1.31 -2.59
CA SER A 463 16.38 -0.85 -1.98
C SER A 463 15.38 -2.00 -1.80
N ALA A 464 15.39 -2.98 -2.71
CA ALA A 464 14.56 -4.18 -2.60
C ALA A 464 15.04 -5.06 -1.45
N VAL A 465 16.35 -5.28 -1.30
CA VAL A 465 16.94 -6.05 -0.20
C VAL A 465 16.60 -5.43 1.15
N VAL A 466 16.71 -4.11 1.30
CA VAL A 466 16.36 -3.39 2.53
C VAL A 466 14.87 -3.56 2.85
N SER A 467 14.00 -3.37 1.86
CA SER A 467 12.55 -3.53 2.01
C SER A 467 12.15 -4.98 2.35
N LEU A 468 12.83 -5.96 1.75
CA LEU A 468 12.71 -7.39 2.07
C LEU A 468 13.19 -7.69 3.48
N GLY A 469 14.28 -7.06 3.93
CA GLY A 469 14.77 -7.16 5.30
C GLY A 469 13.74 -6.67 6.31
N CYS A 470 13.15 -5.49 6.08
CA CYS A 470 12.07 -4.95 6.91
C CYS A 470 10.86 -5.91 6.96
N LEU A 471 10.43 -6.42 5.80
CA LEU A 471 9.31 -7.35 5.71
C LEU A 471 9.63 -8.70 6.37
N GLY A 472 10.87 -9.19 6.26
CA GLY A 472 11.35 -10.41 6.89
C GLY A 472 11.43 -10.30 8.40
N MET A 473 11.93 -9.17 8.93
CA MET A 473 11.92 -8.88 10.38
C MET A 473 10.50 -8.79 10.93
N LEU A 474 9.59 -8.12 10.20
CA LEU A 474 8.17 -8.09 10.53
C LEU A 474 7.58 -9.51 10.57
N ALA A 475 7.85 -10.33 9.54
CA ALA A 475 7.35 -11.70 9.47
C ALA A 475 7.90 -12.57 10.62
N PHE A 476 9.19 -12.43 10.93
CA PHE A 476 9.85 -13.14 12.02
C PHE A 476 9.24 -12.79 13.38
N GLU A 477 9.17 -11.50 13.72
CA GLU A 477 8.64 -11.07 15.02
C GLU A 477 7.12 -11.28 15.13
N ALA A 478 6.36 -11.10 14.04
CA ALA A 478 4.93 -11.42 14.04
C ALA A 478 4.72 -12.89 14.37
N ARG A 479 5.47 -13.79 13.70
CA ARG A 479 5.39 -15.23 13.91
C ARG A 479 5.87 -15.62 15.31
N ARG A 480 6.97 -15.05 15.79
CA ARG A 480 7.50 -15.28 17.15
C ARG A 480 6.50 -14.85 18.22
N SER A 481 5.90 -13.68 18.08
CA SER A 481 4.85 -13.18 18.96
C SER A 481 3.61 -14.06 18.89
N ALA A 482 3.15 -14.42 17.69
CA ALA A 482 2.02 -15.33 17.51
C ALA A 482 2.25 -16.66 18.23
N LEU A 483 3.43 -17.27 18.09
CA LEU A 483 3.83 -18.52 18.75
C LEU A 483 3.92 -18.41 20.29
N ARG A 484 4.39 -17.26 20.81
CA ARG A 484 4.44 -16.99 22.25
C ARG A 484 3.07 -16.74 22.86
N CYS A 485 2.15 -16.17 22.09
CA CYS A 485 0.78 -15.95 22.48
C CYS A 485 -0.08 -17.22 22.38
N VAL A 486 0.48 -18.40 22.04
CA VAL A 486 -0.35 -19.59 21.88
C VAL A 486 -0.55 -20.35 23.17
N ARG A 487 -1.59 -19.91 23.88
CA ARG A 487 -2.49 -20.76 24.66
C ARG A 487 -3.93 -20.52 24.21
N TRP A 488 -4.14 -20.56 22.89
CA TRP A 488 -5.44 -20.39 22.27
C TRP A 488 -6.42 -21.46 22.70
N ILE A 489 -6.01 -22.69 22.96
CA ILE A 489 -6.97 -23.78 23.15
C ILE A 489 -7.51 -23.79 24.59
N ASP A 490 -6.68 -23.44 25.57
CA ASP A 490 -7.00 -23.71 26.99
C ASP A 490 -7.30 -22.48 27.87
N ASP A 491 -6.72 -21.30 27.62
CA ASP A 491 -6.85 -20.17 28.58
C ASP A 491 -7.67 -18.98 28.04
N ALA A 492 -8.49 -18.40 28.92
CA ALA A 492 -9.35 -17.24 28.67
C ALA A 492 -8.68 -15.89 28.96
N ASP A 493 -7.42 -15.87 29.41
CA ASP A 493 -6.76 -14.66 29.91
C ASP A 493 -6.25 -13.71 28.81
N ASP A 494 -6.45 -12.41 29.05
CA ASP A 494 -6.01 -11.28 28.24
C ASP A 494 -4.46 -11.12 28.31
N PHE A 495 -3.69 -11.89 27.53
CA PHE A 495 -2.23 -11.72 27.42
C PHE A 495 -1.83 -10.47 26.60
N GLU A 496 -0.79 -9.75 27.02
CA GLU A 496 -0.16 -8.68 26.23
C GLU A 496 0.49 -9.26 24.96
N ARG A 497 -0.08 -8.92 23.80
CA ARG A 497 0.30 -9.47 22.48
C ARG A 497 1.45 -8.71 21.78
N GLU A 498 2.02 -7.69 22.42
CA GLU A 498 2.94 -6.74 21.79
C GLU A 498 4.25 -6.59 22.58
N THR A 499 5.39 -6.87 21.95
CA THR A 499 6.71 -6.56 22.54
C THR A 499 7.18 -5.14 22.16
N PRO A 500 8.07 -4.50 22.95
CA PRO A 500 8.65 -3.20 22.58
C PRO A 500 9.39 -3.22 21.24
N ILE A 501 10.05 -4.34 20.91
CA ILE A 501 10.74 -4.53 19.63
C ILE A 501 9.76 -4.66 18.47
N TRP A 502 8.64 -5.37 18.67
CA TRP A 502 7.56 -5.44 17.69
C TRP A 502 7.07 -4.05 17.31
N ARG A 503 6.69 -3.23 18.30
CA ARG A 503 6.23 -1.86 18.04
C ARG A 503 7.28 -1.00 17.34
N ALA A 504 8.57 -1.15 17.67
CA ALA A 504 9.65 -0.42 17.01
C ALA A 504 9.79 -0.80 15.53
N LEU A 505 9.75 -2.08 15.20
CA LEU A 505 9.80 -2.56 13.80
C LEU A 505 8.57 -2.15 13.00
N LEU A 506 7.39 -2.10 13.63
CA LEU A 506 6.19 -1.57 13.00
C LEU A 506 6.36 -0.11 12.59
N VAL A 507 6.88 0.71 13.50
CA VAL A 507 7.15 2.12 13.22
C VAL A 507 8.23 2.30 12.17
N PHE A 508 9.26 1.46 12.19
CA PHE A 508 10.31 1.45 11.17
C PHE A 508 9.77 1.17 9.77
N ALA A 509 8.97 0.11 9.63
CA ALA A 509 8.34 -0.24 8.36
C ALA A 509 7.38 0.86 7.88
N ALA A 510 6.58 1.43 8.80
CA ALA A 510 5.67 2.53 8.49
C ALA A 510 6.41 3.81 8.08
N PHE A 511 7.56 4.11 8.70
CA PHE A 511 8.42 5.23 8.34
C PHE A 511 9.00 5.07 6.92
N GLN A 512 9.61 3.92 6.62
CA GLN A 512 10.16 3.64 5.29
C GLN A 512 9.10 3.81 4.19
N ALA A 513 7.89 3.37 4.51
CA ALA A 513 6.74 3.49 3.63
C ALA A 513 6.26 4.93 3.47
N ALA A 514 6.16 5.67 4.57
CA ALA A 514 5.79 7.07 4.56
C ALA A 514 6.79 7.90 3.76
N GLN A 515 8.10 7.63 3.91
CA GLN A 515 9.15 8.25 3.12
C GLN A 515 8.99 7.95 1.63
N THR A 516 8.83 6.68 1.27
CA THR A 516 8.65 6.26 -0.13
C THR A 516 7.40 6.89 -0.73
N LEU A 517 6.28 6.86 0.00
CA LEU A 517 5.01 7.43 -0.45
C LEU A 517 5.08 8.96 -0.53
N ALA A 518 5.72 9.62 0.42
CA ALA A 518 5.92 11.07 0.42
C ALA A 518 6.78 11.49 -0.77
N GLN A 519 7.90 10.79 -1.03
CA GLN A 519 8.74 11.03 -2.20
C GLN A 519 7.95 10.84 -3.49
N ARG A 520 7.13 9.79 -3.60
CA ARG A 520 6.29 9.55 -4.79
C ARG A 520 5.16 10.57 -4.93
N ALA A 521 4.56 11.01 -3.84
CA ALA A 521 3.52 12.04 -3.85
C ALA A 521 4.11 13.43 -4.16
N LEU A 522 5.37 13.66 -3.78
CA LEU A 522 6.06 14.94 -4.04
C LEU A 522 6.78 14.96 -5.38
N ALA A 523 7.16 13.80 -5.96
CA ALA A 523 7.80 13.61 -7.30
C ALA A 523 7.05 14.25 -8.48
N PHE A 524 5.88 14.78 -8.16
CA PHE A 524 4.80 15.10 -9.06
C PHE A 524 4.24 16.51 -8.77
N ALA A 525 4.70 17.16 -7.69
CA ALA A 525 4.37 18.53 -7.34
C ALA A 525 5.14 19.52 -8.24
N PRO A 526 4.58 20.68 -8.61
CA PRO A 526 5.22 21.68 -9.47
C PRO A 526 6.24 22.53 -8.68
N ILE A 527 7.12 21.86 -7.94
CA ILE A 527 8.21 22.46 -7.17
C ILE A 527 9.51 21.74 -7.55
N GLU A 528 10.65 22.39 -7.34
CA GLU A 528 11.96 21.81 -7.66
C GLU A 528 12.15 20.42 -7.04
N GLU A 529 12.67 19.44 -7.79
CA GLU A 529 12.87 18.05 -7.35
C GLU A 529 13.61 17.97 -6.01
N ARG A 530 14.55 18.89 -5.77
CA ARG A 530 15.33 18.93 -4.54
C ARG A 530 14.52 19.37 -3.33
N VAL A 531 13.61 20.32 -3.52
CA VAL A 531 12.65 20.75 -2.50
C VAL A 531 11.62 19.64 -2.25
N GLN A 532 11.22 18.90 -3.28
CA GLN A 532 10.35 17.71 -3.12
C GLN A 532 11.02 16.66 -2.23
N VAL A 533 12.30 16.37 -2.46
CA VAL A 533 13.08 15.44 -1.65
C VAL A 533 13.16 15.93 -0.20
N ALA A 534 13.57 17.19 0.03
CA ALA A 534 13.65 17.76 1.37
C ALA A 534 12.30 17.74 2.11
N ALA A 535 11.21 18.10 1.43
CA ALA A 535 9.85 18.06 1.99
C ALA A 535 9.42 16.62 2.31
N ALA A 536 9.76 15.65 1.47
CA ALA A 536 9.45 14.24 1.70
C ALA A 536 10.18 13.70 2.92
N TYR A 537 11.47 14.03 3.08
CA TYR A 537 12.26 13.69 4.26
C TYR A 537 11.73 14.37 5.52
N GLY A 538 11.37 15.66 5.44
CA GLY A 538 10.77 16.38 6.56
C GLY A 538 9.44 15.78 7.02
N LEU A 539 8.56 15.43 6.07
CA LEU A 539 7.30 14.73 6.37
C LEU A 539 7.57 13.35 6.99
N ALA A 540 8.52 12.59 6.43
CA ALA A 540 8.89 11.29 6.97
C ALA A 540 9.44 11.40 8.41
N ALA A 541 10.25 12.41 8.71
CA ALA A 541 10.77 12.68 10.05
C ALA A 541 9.63 12.99 11.05
N VAL A 542 8.65 13.80 10.65
CA VAL A 542 7.45 14.08 11.47
C VAL A 542 6.65 12.80 11.73
N VAL A 543 6.46 11.97 10.70
CA VAL A 543 5.80 10.67 10.83
C VAL A 543 6.58 9.76 11.78
N LEU A 544 7.91 9.68 11.65
CA LEU A 544 8.77 8.88 12.50
C LEU A 544 8.64 9.29 13.98
N VAL A 545 8.74 10.58 14.28
CA VAL A 545 8.60 11.10 15.64
C VAL A 545 7.19 10.84 16.19
N SER A 546 6.15 11.07 15.39
CA SER A 546 4.76 10.86 15.80
C SER A 546 4.47 9.40 16.11
N LEU A 547 4.90 8.49 15.24
CA LEU A 547 4.75 7.06 15.42
C LEU A 547 5.62 6.54 16.57
N THR A 548 6.83 7.08 16.76
CA THR A 548 7.69 6.78 17.90
C THR A 548 7.05 7.18 19.22
N ALA A 549 6.53 8.41 19.30
CA ALA A 549 5.82 8.91 20.48
C ALA A 549 4.57 8.07 20.78
N TYR A 550 3.85 7.62 19.75
CA TYR A 550 2.71 6.72 19.89
C TYR A 550 3.12 5.32 20.37
N GLY A 551 4.09 4.68 19.71
CA GLY A 551 4.49 3.30 19.97
C GLY A 551 5.25 3.12 21.28
N ARG A 552 5.93 4.16 21.77
CA ARG A 552 6.61 4.17 23.08
C ARG A 552 5.70 4.45 24.28
N ARG A 553 4.40 4.65 24.10
CA ARG A 553 3.48 4.88 25.23
C ARG A 553 3.58 3.73 26.24
N GLY A 554 3.81 4.07 27.50
CA GLY A 554 4.01 3.12 28.59
C GLY A 554 5.46 2.63 28.78
N LEU A 555 6.40 3.00 27.91
CA LEU A 555 7.82 2.68 28.10
C LEU A 555 8.53 3.77 28.91
N PRO A 556 9.62 3.44 29.64
CA PRO A 556 10.46 4.42 30.31
C PRO A 556 10.94 5.52 29.36
N ARG A 557 10.94 6.77 29.84
CA ARG A 557 11.47 7.91 29.06
C ARG A 557 13.00 7.79 28.99
N ALA A 558 13.55 7.97 27.79
CA ALA A 558 14.98 8.15 27.63
C ALA A 558 15.42 9.44 28.35
N ARG A 559 16.64 9.45 28.90
CA ARG A 559 17.14 10.62 29.62
C ARG A 559 17.43 11.74 28.62
N ALA A 560 16.83 12.91 28.80
CA ALA A 560 17.05 14.05 27.91
C ALA A 560 18.52 14.49 27.89
N LEU A 561 19.14 14.65 29.06
CA LEU A 561 20.56 15.01 29.21
C LEU A 561 21.28 14.05 30.15
N PRO A 562 22.54 13.66 29.87
CA PRO A 562 23.29 12.79 30.78
C PRO A 562 23.97 13.58 31.91
N PRO A 563 24.44 12.89 32.97
CA PRO A 563 25.35 13.49 33.95
C PRO A 563 26.62 13.98 33.23
N ARG A 564 27.15 15.14 33.60
CA ARG A 564 28.24 15.81 32.85
C ARG A 564 27.85 16.11 31.39
N ALA A 565 26.64 16.65 31.19
CA ALA A 565 26.07 16.92 29.87
C ALA A 565 27.03 17.65 28.92
N ALA A 566 27.72 18.70 29.38
CA ALA A 566 28.68 19.45 28.56
C ALA A 566 29.80 18.56 27.99
N ALA A 567 30.40 17.70 28.80
CA ALA A 567 31.47 16.80 28.38
C ALA A 567 30.98 15.77 27.35
N TRP A 568 29.78 15.20 27.55
CA TRP A 568 29.21 14.24 26.61
C TRP A 568 28.71 14.88 25.31
N LEU A 569 28.18 16.11 25.37
CA LEU A 569 27.81 16.86 24.17
C LEU A 569 29.06 17.24 23.37
N ALA A 570 30.14 17.69 24.03
CA ALA A 570 31.42 17.94 23.38
C ALA A 570 32.01 16.66 22.77
N GLY A 571 31.98 15.54 23.51
CA GLY A 571 32.38 14.23 22.99
C GLY A 571 31.53 13.77 21.81
N GLY A 572 30.22 14.05 21.84
CA GLY A 572 29.31 13.85 20.71
C GLY A 572 29.73 14.65 19.49
N LEU A 573 29.90 15.97 19.63
CA LEU A 573 30.36 16.84 18.54
C LEU A 573 31.70 16.37 17.95
N LEU A 574 32.68 16.06 18.79
CA LEU A 574 33.99 15.55 18.35
C LEU A 574 33.86 14.21 17.60
N GLY A 575 33.05 13.28 18.13
CA GLY A 575 32.77 12.00 17.48
C GLY A 575 32.06 12.17 16.14
N GLY A 576 31.15 13.14 16.05
CA GLY A 576 30.45 13.52 14.82
C GLY A 576 31.38 14.12 13.77
N LEU A 577 32.25 15.05 14.17
CA LEU A 577 33.28 15.63 13.29
C LEU A 577 34.26 14.57 12.78
N ALA A 578 34.72 13.67 13.66
CA ALA A 578 35.59 12.56 13.26
C ALA A 578 34.89 11.61 12.27
N SER A 579 33.62 11.27 12.54
CA SER A 579 32.80 10.47 11.62
C SER A 579 32.58 11.19 10.27
N GLY A 580 32.34 12.51 10.30
CA GLY A 580 32.25 13.34 9.10
C GLY A 580 33.56 13.37 8.30
N ALA A 581 34.72 13.47 8.97
CA ALA A 581 36.03 13.40 8.32
C ALA A 581 36.28 12.04 7.65
N ILE A 582 35.85 10.93 8.29
CA ILE A 582 35.87 9.59 7.69
C ILE A 582 34.97 9.55 6.45
N ALA A 583 33.79 10.18 6.49
CA ALA A 583 32.91 10.26 5.33
C ALA A 583 33.55 11.04 4.17
N LEU A 584 34.25 12.14 4.43
CA LEU A 584 35.00 12.88 3.40
C LEU A 584 36.13 12.04 2.81
N PHE A 585 36.88 11.33 3.66
CA PHE A 585 37.93 10.41 3.20
C PHE A 585 37.33 9.31 2.33
N TYR A 586 36.20 8.73 2.73
CA TYR A 586 35.51 7.71 1.96
C TYR A 586 35.03 8.23 0.60
N LEU A 587 34.49 9.45 0.53
CA LEU A 587 34.13 10.09 -0.74
C LEU A 587 35.35 10.27 -1.66
N ARG A 588 36.49 10.73 -1.11
CA ARG A 588 37.75 10.84 -1.87
C ARG A 588 38.27 9.48 -2.33
N LEU A 589 38.13 8.44 -1.52
CA LEU A 589 38.48 7.07 -1.89
C LEU A 589 37.62 6.59 -3.07
N LEU A 590 36.31 6.82 -3.03
CA LEU A 590 35.41 6.48 -4.15
C LEU A 590 35.79 7.23 -5.43
N GLN A 591 36.14 8.51 -5.34
CA GLN A 591 36.63 9.29 -6.48
C GLN A 591 37.94 8.71 -7.05
N GLY A 592 38.90 8.38 -6.18
CA GLY A 592 40.16 7.72 -6.60
C GLY A 592 39.95 6.34 -7.22
N LEU A 593 38.86 5.66 -6.87
CA LEU A 593 38.41 4.41 -7.49
C LEU A 593 37.55 4.62 -8.75
N HIS A 594 37.44 5.86 -9.25
CA HIS A 594 36.66 6.23 -10.44
C HIS A 594 35.17 5.86 -10.34
N VAL A 595 34.62 5.86 -9.13
CA VAL A 595 33.16 5.71 -8.93
C VAL A 595 32.49 7.03 -9.27
N GLU A 596 31.60 7.01 -10.27
CA GLU A 596 30.91 8.19 -10.75
C GLU A 596 29.98 8.77 -9.65
N LEU A 597 30.37 9.93 -9.10
CA LEU A 597 29.55 10.70 -8.17
C LEU A 597 28.89 11.83 -8.95
N LYS A 598 27.56 11.80 -9.08
CA LYS A 598 26.83 12.86 -9.76
C LYS A 598 26.89 14.15 -8.95
N PRO A 599 27.47 15.25 -9.47
CA PRO A 599 27.53 16.51 -8.76
C PRO A 599 26.13 17.08 -8.54
N VAL A 600 25.90 17.62 -7.35
CA VAL A 600 24.58 18.02 -6.88
C VAL A 600 24.52 19.56 -6.88
N ALA A 601 24.31 20.19 -8.04
CA ALA A 601 24.15 21.66 -8.13
C ALA A 601 22.82 22.15 -7.51
N VAL A 602 22.83 22.64 -6.26
CA VAL A 602 21.61 23.09 -5.55
C VAL A 602 21.44 24.61 -5.70
N GLU A 603 20.25 25.09 -6.05
CA GLU A 603 19.89 26.51 -6.00
C GLU A 603 19.88 27.04 -4.56
N THR A 604 20.14 28.33 -4.37
CA THR A 604 20.38 28.93 -3.04
C THR A 604 19.20 28.74 -2.07
N GLU A 605 17.96 28.85 -2.54
CA GLU A 605 16.77 28.71 -1.69
C GLU A 605 16.55 27.26 -1.22
N ALA A 606 16.81 26.28 -2.10
CA ALA A 606 16.74 24.87 -1.74
C ALA A 606 17.83 24.44 -0.73
N ARG A 607 19.00 25.12 -0.72
CA ARG A 607 20.09 24.81 0.23
C ARG A 607 19.67 25.00 1.69
N ILE A 608 18.93 26.06 2.00
CA ILE A 608 18.49 26.36 3.39
C ILE A 608 17.50 25.28 3.86
N ALA A 609 16.50 24.96 3.03
CA ALA A 609 15.52 23.93 3.36
C ALA A 609 16.17 22.55 3.52
N ILE A 610 17.08 22.17 2.62
CA ILE A 610 17.83 20.91 2.70
C ILE A 610 18.70 20.88 3.96
N ALA A 611 19.43 21.96 4.26
CA ALA A 611 20.27 22.03 5.45
C ALA A 611 19.44 21.93 6.74
N ALA A 612 18.33 22.65 6.84
CA ALA A 612 17.46 22.59 8.02
C ALA A 612 16.92 21.16 8.26
N VAL A 613 16.51 20.47 7.19
CA VAL A 613 16.02 19.08 7.29
C VAL A 613 17.17 18.12 7.61
N ALA A 614 18.27 18.17 6.85
CA ALA A 614 19.36 17.20 6.95
C ALA A 614 20.21 17.37 8.22
N ILE A 615 20.43 18.61 8.70
CA ILE A 615 21.30 18.88 9.84
C ILE A 615 20.53 18.87 11.15
N VAL A 616 19.24 19.23 11.17
CA VAL A 616 18.47 19.40 12.41
C VAL A 616 17.33 18.40 12.52
N LEU A 617 16.37 18.44 11.60
CA LEU A 617 15.11 17.70 11.75
C LEU A 617 15.33 16.18 11.66
N ALA A 618 16.10 15.72 10.67
CA ALA A 618 16.39 14.30 10.47
C ALA A 618 17.22 13.71 11.62
N PRO A 619 18.36 14.30 12.04
CA PRO A 619 19.12 13.83 13.20
C PRO A 619 18.28 13.74 14.47
N LEU A 620 17.43 14.73 14.74
CA LEU A 620 16.54 14.71 15.90
C LEU A 620 15.56 13.53 15.83
N ALA A 621 14.86 13.37 14.70
CA ALA A 621 13.87 12.31 14.53
C ALA A 621 14.50 10.91 14.58
N GLU A 622 15.63 10.73 13.90
CA GLU A 622 16.32 9.46 13.78
C GLU A 622 16.96 9.04 15.11
N GLU A 623 17.63 9.93 15.85
CA GLU A 623 18.20 9.57 17.15
C GLU A 623 17.14 9.19 18.19
N ILE A 624 16.00 9.90 18.20
CA ILE A 624 14.86 9.57 19.06
C ILE A 624 14.35 8.15 18.77
N PHE A 625 14.25 7.78 17.50
CA PHE A 625 13.80 6.45 17.10
C PHE A 625 14.88 5.38 17.32
N PHE A 626 16.02 5.49 16.64
CA PHE A 626 17.03 4.44 16.61
C PHE A 626 17.67 4.20 17.98
N ARG A 627 17.97 5.25 18.75
CA ARG A 627 18.71 5.12 20.02
C ARG A 627 17.73 5.11 21.17
N GLY A 628 16.86 6.13 21.19
CA GLY A 628 15.83 6.27 22.21
C GLY A 628 14.91 5.05 22.27
N TRP A 629 14.65 4.37 21.14
CA TRP A 629 13.76 3.22 21.06
C TRP A 629 14.35 1.92 20.53
N LEU A 630 14.71 1.84 19.25
CA LEU A 630 15.06 0.57 18.62
C LEU A 630 16.21 -0.13 19.36
N GLN A 631 17.31 0.59 19.62
CA GLN A 631 18.45 0.08 20.37
C GLN A 631 18.05 -0.34 21.80
N SER A 632 17.23 0.45 22.49
CA SER A 632 16.76 0.10 23.85
C SER A 632 15.85 -1.14 23.86
N ALA A 633 15.05 -1.34 22.82
CA ALA A 633 14.19 -2.50 22.67
C ALA A 633 15.02 -3.77 22.35
N ILE A 634 16.02 -3.65 21.47
CA ILE A 634 16.98 -4.73 21.19
C ILE A 634 17.76 -5.10 22.46
N ASP A 635 18.25 -4.11 23.21
CA ASP A 635 18.98 -4.31 24.47
C ASP A 635 18.14 -5.08 25.52
N GLY A 636 16.83 -4.80 25.59
CA GLY A 636 15.90 -5.49 26.50
C GLY A 636 15.59 -6.94 26.12
N GLU A 637 15.66 -7.29 24.84
CA GLU A 637 15.39 -8.65 24.33
C GLU A 637 16.63 -9.55 24.29
N LEU A 638 17.82 -8.96 24.26
CA LEU A 638 19.07 -9.72 24.23
C LEU A 638 19.43 -10.27 25.62
N PRO A 639 19.93 -11.52 25.69
CA PRO A 639 20.54 -12.04 26.91
C PRO A 639 21.67 -11.12 27.40
N GLU A 640 21.91 -11.08 28.71
CA GLU A 640 22.83 -10.13 29.34
C GLU A 640 24.23 -10.14 28.70
N GLY A 641 24.78 -11.32 28.41
CA GLY A 641 26.08 -11.48 27.74
C GLY A 641 26.14 -10.99 26.28
N ARG A 642 24.99 -10.71 25.65
CA ARG A 642 24.88 -10.27 24.24
C ARG A 642 24.41 -8.83 24.09
N ARG A 643 24.08 -8.12 25.17
CA ARG A 643 23.60 -6.72 25.14
C ARG A 643 24.53 -5.75 24.41
N ARG A 644 25.84 -6.03 24.40
CA ARG A 644 26.84 -5.26 23.64
C ARG A 644 26.61 -5.27 22.12
N LEU A 645 25.80 -6.18 21.59
CA LEU A 645 25.41 -6.22 20.18
C LEU A 645 24.30 -5.20 19.85
N ALA A 646 23.56 -4.68 20.83
CA ALA A 646 22.45 -3.75 20.55
C ALA A 646 22.87 -2.48 19.79
N PRO A 647 23.98 -1.78 20.14
CA PRO A 647 24.48 -0.66 19.35
C PRO A 647 24.85 -1.05 17.91
N LEU A 648 25.46 -2.21 17.72
CA LEU A 648 25.86 -2.72 16.40
C LEU A 648 24.64 -3.01 15.52
N LEU A 649 23.64 -3.70 16.06
CA LEU A 649 22.41 -4.05 15.34
C LEU A 649 21.60 -2.80 14.98
N ALA A 650 21.48 -1.84 15.91
CA ALA A 650 20.82 -0.57 15.64
C ALA A 650 21.57 0.28 14.61
N ALA A 651 22.91 0.33 14.68
CA ALA A 651 23.76 1.02 13.70
C ALA A 651 23.66 0.40 12.31
N PHE A 652 23.60 -0.93 12.21
CA PHE A 652 23.40 -1.62 10.95
C PHE A 652 22.02 -1.32 10.35
N ALA A 653 20.95 -1.39 11.15
CA ALA A 653 19.60 -1.04 10.69
C ALA A 653 19.52 0.43 10.23
N PHE A 654 20.22 1.32 10.93
CA PHE A 654 20.35 2.73 10.58
C PHE A 654 21.06 2.91 9.23
N ALA A 655 22.23 2.28 9.04
CA ALA A 655 22.97 2.36 7.78
C ALA A 655 22.23 1.71 6.60
N ALA A 656 21.53 0.61 6.83
CA ALA A 656 20.85 -0.15 5.77
C ALA A 656 19.75 0.66 5.05
N VAL A 657 19.04 1.55 5.75
CA VAL A 657 17.98 2.37 5.13
C VAL A 657 18.48 3.58 4.35
N HIS A 658 19.79 3.81 4.35
CA HIS A 658 20.41 4.88 3.59
C HIS A 658 20.81 4.41 2.17
N PRO A 659 21.08 5.35 1.24
CA PRO A 659 21.63 5.01 -0.06
C PRO A 659 22.86 4.10 0.04
N PRO A 660 23.06 3.14 -0.87
CA PRO A 660 24.11 2.13 -0.74
C PRO A 660 25.52 2.74 -0.62
N LEU A 661 25.78 3.83 -1.35
CA LEU A 661 27.06 4.53 -1.29
C LEU A 661 27.33 5.20 0.06
N SER A 662 26.30 5.53 0.87
CA SER A 662 26.52 6.12 2.19
C SER A 662 26.51 5.08 3.32
N PHE A 663 26.34 3.78 3.01
CA PHE A 663 26.25 2.74 4.03
C PHE A 663 27.43 2.75 5.01
N ALA A 664 28.67 2.76 4.50
CA ALA A 664 29.87 2.72 5.33
C ALA A 664 30.01 3.94 6.28
N PRO A 665 29.98 5.20 5.78
CA PRO A 665 30.07 6.36 6.67
C PRO A 665 28.90 6.46 7.65
N VAL A 666 27.69 6.12 7.23
CA VAL A 666 26.50 6.13 8.10
C VAL A 666 26.57 5.01 9.16
N LEU A 667 27.17 3.86 8.85
CA LEU A 667 27.41 2.79 9.84
C LEU A 667 28.39 3.26 10.92
N VAL A 668 29.46 3.97 10.55
CA VAL A 668 30.42 4.55 11.51
C VAL A 668 29.72 5.56 12.42
N LEU A 669 28.95 6.49 11.85
CA LEU A 669 28.10 7.39 12.64
C LEU A 669 27.15 6.61 13.55
N GLY A 670 26.55 5.56 12.99
CA GLY A 670 25.69 4.61 13.66
C GLY A 670 26.26 4.10 14.97
N LEU A 671 27.49 3.60 14.90
CA LEU A 671 28.26 3.04 16.01
C LEU A 671 28.66 4.11 17.03
N VAL A 672 29.05 5.31 16.58
CA VAL A 672 29.37 6.44 17.47
C VAL A 672 28.14 6.82 18.31
N CYS A 673 27.01 7.11 17.66
CA CYS A 673 25.76 7.45 18.34
C CYS A 673 25.29 6.32 19.26
N GLY A 674 25.37 5.07 18.80
CA GLY A 674 24.96 3.90 19.57
C GLY A 674 25.83 3.64 20.80
N GLY A 675 27.15 3.86 20.69
CA GLY A 675 28.10 3.77 21.79
C GLY A 675 27.90 4.87 22.84
N LEU A 676 27.68 6.11 22.38
CA LEU A 676 27.33 7.24 23.26
C LEU A 676 26.04 6.95 24.03
N TYR A 677 24.99 6.44 23.36
CA TYR A 677 23.74 6.06 24.02
C TYR A 677 23.93 4.90 25.01
N ALA A 678 24.73 3.89 24.66
CA ALA A 678 24.99 2.75 25.55
C ALA A 678 25.67 3.17 26.87
N LYS A 679 26.53 4.21 26.82
CA LYS A 679 27.21 4.75 28.01
C LYS A 679 26.36 5.73 28.82
N THR A 680 25.56 6.55 28.13
CA THR A 680 24.89 7.70 28.76
C THR A 680 23.39 7.51 29.03
N ARG A 681 22.77 6.55 28.33
CA ARG A 681 21.31 6.35 28.25
C ARG A 681 20.55 7.64 27.86
N SER A 682 21.23 8.54 27.14
CA SER A 682 20.69 9.80 26.64
C SER A 682 20.92 9.91 25.14
N VAL A 683 19.92 10.44 24.43
CA VAL A 683 19.99 10.66 22.97
C VAL A 683 20.74 11.95 22.61
N ALA A 684 20.89 12.91 23.52
CA ALA A 684 21.46 14.22 23.22
C ALA A 684 22.91 14.18 22.70
N PRO A 685 23.84 13.38 23.26
CA PRO A 685 25.18 13.23 22.69
C PRO A 685 25.18 12.64 21.27
N GLY A 686 24.26 11.69 21.00
CA GLY A 686 24.07 11.13 19.66
C GLY A 686 23.53 12.17 18.68
N ILE A 687 22.56 12.99 19.10
CA ILE A 687 22.04 14.12 18.29
C ILE A 687 23.18 15.08 17.95
N ALA A 688 24.01 15.45 18.92
CA ALA A 688 25.16 16.33 18.67
C ALA A 688 26.15 15.73 17.66
N ALA A 689 26.47 14.45 17.79
CA ALA A 689 27.33 13.74 16.84
C ALA A 689 26.74 13.70 15.42
N HIS A 690 25.44 13.41 15.33
CA HIS A 690 24.73 13.30 14.07
C HIS A 690 24.59 14.66 13.36
N VAL A 691 24.24 15.72 14.11
CA VAL A 691 24.24 17.10 13.61
C VAL A 691 25.61 17.48 13.05
N ALA A 692 26.69 17.20 13.78
CA ALA A 692 28.05 17.52 13.33
C ALA A 692 28.46 16.72 12.08
N HIS A 693 28.16 15.42 12.02
CA HIS A 693 28.41 14.60 10.84
C HIS A 693 27.64 15.13 9.61
N ASN A 694 26.34 15.40 9.76
CA ASN A 694 25.52 15.86 8.66
C ASN A 694 25.89 17.29 8.23
N ALA A 695 26.37 18.14 9.15
CA ALA A 695 26.91 19.45 8.80
C ALA A 695 28.14 19.31 7.89
N VAL A 696 29.07 18.41 8.21
CA VAL A 696 30.25 18.13 7.37
C VAL A 696 29.83 17.58 6.00
N ALA A 697 28.92 16.59 5.96
CA ALA A 697 28.45 15.99 4.71
C ALA A 697 27.68 16.99 3.83
N THR A 698 26.84 17.83 4.44
CA THR A 698 26.07 18.87 3.75
C THR A 698 26.99 19.97 3.22
N ALA A 699 27.96 20.42 4.04
CA ALA A 699 28.97 21.38 3.61
C ALA A 699 29.78 20.84 2.42
N ALA A 700 30.21 19.59 2.46
CA ALA A 700 30.89 18.95 1.33
C ALA A 700 30.03 18.93 0.08
N THR A 701 28.73 18.63 0.20
CA THR A 701 27.78 18.62 -0.93
C THR A 701 27.57 20.02 -1.53
N PHE A 702 27.58 21.08 -0.72
CA PHE A 702 27.33 22.45 -1.17
C PHE A 702 28.59 23.20 -1.62
N LEU A 703 29.75 22.87 -1.03
CA LEU A 703 30.99 23.64 -1.17
C LEU A 703 32.04 22.95 -2.04
N LEU A 704 32.00 21.63 -2.23
CA LEU A 704 32.88 20.97 -3.19
C LEU A 704 32.22 21.11 -4.57
N PRO A 705 32.75 21.97 -5.47
CA PRO A 705 32.33 21.93 -6.85
C PRO A 705 32.77 20.58 -7.43
N SER A 706 32.22 20.22 -8.59
CA SER A 706 32.69 19.15 -9.48
C SER A 706 34.17 19.29 -9.94
N ALA A 707 35.00 20.03 -9.21
CA ALA A 707 36.39 20.36 -9.50
C ALA A 707 37.28 19.99 -8.30
N LEU A 708 37.50 18.69 -8.12
CA LEU A 708 38.84 18.18 -7.82
C LEU A 708 39.10 17.15 -8.93
N PRO A 709 40.27 17.24 -9.59
CA PRO A 709 40.52 16.85 -10.98
C PRO A 709 40.10 15.43 -11.36
#